data_AF-U1MXK6-F1
#
_entry.id   AF-U1MXK6-F1
#
_cell.length_a   1.000
_cell.length_b   1.000
_cell.length_c   1.000
_cell.angle_alpha   90.00
_cell.angle_beta   90.00
_cell.angle_gamma   90.00
#
_symmetry.space_group_name_H-M   'P 1'
#
loop_
_entity.id
_entity.type
_entity.pdbx_description
1 polymer ?
#
loop_
_entity_poly.entity_id
_entity_poly.type
_entity_poly.pdbx_seq_one_letter_code
_entity_poly.pdbx_strand_id
1 'polypeptide(L)'
;MRTHQSVTRKRGIRLVDHTTNLSPNGITCSAVSPRLTEWIPDLLDELRPHTERTIREYATTDPWRVSSQFLSETLPAWQTTESTWTDDIAEAVAYTHAITALALTYRDKDTSELSRYHRHRQEALIDTVTSIGTGRGPINADLGALAKGPVAFHREFEDHPTVLTLILDGSAWTNLTDRRTGVRALAAIAVLADGFDVRLVASPTVQRHLSKRYPHWTECHLNLTVSRDRSPHTDHTDHTDHTDHATETLETAWEAIRELDTEPGKRRLLGNLKTGDARSYRDLTHDHTIDVAEGTISRYVLDLEDRDLVTIDRRGQHNTVQLTNRGRLAVRRCLDDTYALVHPDQCQLDQCLTATPQELTSTVSPRRADREAPTSDEWVATTGDPDGDAEYVQWLTGPDNTPDHLHERFSTVAHDDAITLVDDHPHLFDDGRVAYLSHTDDEALVVLQWGGSLATLGRLANALLSEKALSKILTPSRLGHEFEAIDDGTQAYPVDRLLRRGHQVGWYSDAETTYRAWRERITTVRDRLLTRVAELTHSGDTAARSDLFKDLHGLIASATQLYHAVGIDLTTTIRIPDTDALARNTTQRQNLCAFLSKTAPKQSICGIHSCYRMLFEERPSKLCRRLPYETDDDATMNLTMSWVLSGPTITALHDEITTTLARELARPTSIAEG
;
A
#
# COMPACT_ATOMS: atom_id res chain seq x y z
N MET A 1 54.09 18.99 31.59
CA MET A 1 53.34 19.09 30.33
C MET A 1 52.49 17.84 30.19
N ARG A 2 51.19 17.90 30.52
CA ARG A 2 50.26 16.82 30.25
C ARG A 2 49.80 16.97 28.80
N THR A 3 50.12 16.00 27.98
CA THR A 3 49.61 15.85 26.62
C THR A 3 48.10 15.69 26.69
N HIS A 4 47.36 16.70 26.22
CA HIS A 4 45.92 16.60 26.01
C HIS A 4 45.67 15.53 24.96
N GLN A 5 45.18 14.36 25.38
CA GLN A 5 44.57 13.39 24.47
C GLN A 5 43.39 14.10 23.77
N SER A 6 43.43 14.21 22.45
CA SER A 6 42.29 14.68 21.68
C SER A 6 41.15 13.67 21.85
N VAL A 7 40.01 14.14 22.34
CA VAL A 7 38.79 13.34 22.38
C VAL A 7 38.45 12.94 20.95
N THR A 8 38.39 11.64 20.67
CA THR A 8 38.03 11.12 19.35
C THR A 8 36.61 11.60 19.02
N ARG A 9 36.49 12.44 17.97
CA ARG A 9 35.21 12.91 17.47
C ARG A 9 34.46 11.72 16.87
N LYS A 10 33.21 11.49 17.26
CA LYS A 10 32.36 10.44 16.69
C LYS A 10 30.97 11.02 16.49
N ARG A 11 30.34 10.68 15.36
CA ARG A 11 28.95 11.00 15.04
C ARG A 11 28.01 10.51 16.15
N GLY A 12 26.92 11.21 16.37
CA GLY A 12 25.96 10.92 17.43
C GLY A 12 25.73 12.09 18.39
N ILE A 13 24.82 11.90 19.34
CA ILE A 13 24.42 12.91 20.33
C ILE A 13 25.23 12.70 21.62
N ARG A 14 25.70 13.80 22.21
CA ARG A 14 26.35 13.81 23.53
C ARG A 14 25.81 14.95 24.36
N LEU A 15 25.37 14.63 25.58
CA LEU A 15 25.03 15.64 26.57
C LEU A 15 26.32 16.24 27.13
N VAL A 16 26.46 17.56 27.08
CA VAL A 16 27.61 18.24 27.69
C VAL A 16 27.21 18.74 29.08
N ASP A 17 27.86 18.21 30.11
CA ASP A 17 27.72 18.69 31.48
C ASP A 17 28.65 19.88 31.76
N HIS A 18 28.30 20.73 32.72
CA HIS A 18 28.99 21.97 33.09
C HIS A 18 30.47 21.77 33.51
N THR A 19 30.88 20.53 33.75
CA THR A 19 32.24 20.09 34.12
C THR A 19 33.10 19.70 32.92
N THR A 20 32.51 19.55 31.73
CA THR A 20 33.20 19.15 30.50
C THR A 20 33.73 20.41 29.80
N ASN A 21 35.05 20.55 29.67
CA ASN A 21 35.65 21.66 28.92
C ASN A 21 35.12 21.65 27.47
N LEU A 22 34.25 22.60 27.14
CA LEU A 22 33.77 22.86 25.78
C LEU A 22 34.98 23.25 24.93
N SER A 23 35.43 22.34 24.07
CA SER A 23 36.43 22.69 23.05
C SER A 23 35.84 23.78 22.15
N PRO A 24 36.52 24.93 21.94
CA PRO A 24 36.01 26.06 21.14
C PRO A 24 35.96 25.79 19.63
N ASN A 25 36.14 24.54 19.20
CA ASN A 25 36.20 24.14 17.80
C ASN A 25 34.86 23.48 17.42
N GLY A 26 34.00 24.21 16.73
CA GLY A 26 32.70 23.75 16.24
C GLY A 26 31.72 24.89 15.94
N ILE A 27 30.60 24.56 15.31
CA ILE A 27 29.47 25.47 15.06
C ILE A 27 28.59 25.51 16.31
N THR A 28 28.10 26.69 16.72
CA THR A 28 27.33 26.83 17.96
C THR A 28 26.00 27.52 17.69
N CYS A 29 24.92 26.73 17.74
CA CYS A 29 23.57 27.25 17.62
C CYS A 29 22.99 27.50 19.02
N SER A 30 22.73 28.77 19.31
CA SER A 30 22.14 29.20 20.58
C SER A 30 20.62 29.30 20.49
N ALA A 31 19.93 29.21 21.63
CA ALA A 31 18.46 29.34 21.72
C ALA A 31 17.68 28.34 20.84
N VAL A 32 18.15 27.10 20.75
CA VAL A 32 17.47 26.03 20.00
C VAL A 32 16.11 25.75 20.62
N SER A 33 15.06 26.18 19.91
CA SER A 33 13.67 26.02 20.33
C SER A 33 13.04 24.74 19.75
N PRO A 34 11.86 24.32 20.24
CA PRO A 34 11.09 23.23 19.63
C PRO A 34 10.63 23.48 18.18
N ARG A 35 10.79 24.69 17.62
CA ARG A 35 10.32 25.02 16.27
C ARG A 35 11.50 25.09 15.31
N LEU A 36 11.59 24.13 14.39
CA LEU A 36 12.70 24.00 13.43
C LEU A 36 12.99 25.27 12.63
N THR A 37 11.94 25.97 12.21
CA THR A 37 12.05 27.19 11.41
C THR A 37 12.73 28.34 12.15
N GLU A 38 12.90 28.25 13.47
CA GLU A 38 13.54 29.28 14.29
C GLU A 38 15.05 29.07 14.46
N TRP A 39 15.61 27.90 14.10
CA TRP A 39 17.04 27.62 14.35
C TRP A 39 17.75 26.81 13.25
N ILE A 40 17.05 25.99 12.46
CA ILE A 40 17.67 25.23 11.36
C ILE A 40 18.27 26.16 10.29
N PRO A 41 17.58 27.23 9.84
CA PRO A 41 18.16 28.13 8.84
C PRO A 41 19.46 28.79 9.31
N ASP A 42 19.50 29.26 10.55
CA ASP A 42 20.68 29.89 11.14
C ASP A 42 21.83 28.87 11.27
N LEU A 43 21.53 27.64 11.69
CA LEU A 43 22.51 26.55 11.75
C LEU A 43 23.08 26.23 10.35
N LEU A 44 22.23 26.14 9.34
CA LEU A 44 22.65 25.84 7.96
C LEU A 44 23.44 27.00 7.34
N ASP A 45 23.12 28.25 7.70
CA ASP A 45 23.90 29.42 7.31
C ASP A 45 25.32 29.40 7.90
N GLU A 46 25.46 29.02 9.17
CA GLU A 46 26.77 28.83 9.82
C GLU A 46 27.54 27.61 9.26
N LEU A 47 26.82 26.56 8.84
CA LEU A 47 27.41 25.35 8.26
C LEU A 47 27.88 25.56 6.80
N ARG A 48 27.18 26.39 6.03
CA ARG A 48 27.43 26.60 4.60
C ARG A 48 28.92 26.83 4.26
N PRO A 49 29.67 27.75 4.91
CA PRO A 49 31.08 27.96 4.59
C PRO A 49 31.96 26.70 4.78
N HIS A 50 31.56 25.80 5.68
CA HIS A 50 32.21 24.50 5.87
C HIS A 50 31.91 23.58 4.68
N THR A 51 30.64 23.40 4.34
CA THR A 51 30.21 22.57 3.20
C THR A 51 30.84 23.06 1.88
N GLU A 52 30.87 24.38 1.64
CA GLU A 52 31.52 24.96 0.47
C GLU A 52 33.02 24.69 0.44
N ARG A 53 33.71 24.62 1.59
CA ARG A 53 35.12 24.23 1.66
C ARG A 53 35.31 22.78 1.26
N THR A 54 34.52 21.86 1.83
CA THR A 54 34.56 20.44 1.51
C THR A 54 34.31 20.22 0.01
N ILE A 55 33.29 20.86 -0.58
CA ILE A 55 33.02 20.79 -2.03
C ILE A 55 34.24 21.21 -2.87
N ARG A 56 34.94 22.28 -2.45
CA ARG A 56 36.12 22.78 -3.18
C ARG A 56 37.32 21.85 -3.12
N GLU A 57 37.45 21.03 -2.08
CA GLU A 57 38.52 20.04 -1.96
C GLU A 57 38.34 18.89 -2.96
N TYR A 58 37.10 18.56 -3.31
CA TYR A 58 36.75 17.49 -4.25
C TYR A 58 36.52 17.97 -5.70
N ALA A 59 36.33 19.28 -5.93
CA ALA A 59 35.97 19.82 -7.24
C ALA A 59 37.18 20.04 -8.18
N THR A 60 37.11 19.52 -9.42
CA THR A 60 38.16 19.73 -10.44
C THR A 60 37.73 20.51 -11.67
N THR A 61 36.43 20.80 -11.87
CA THR A 61 35.94 21.34 -13.17
C THR A 61 34.66 22.18 -13.07
N ASP A 62 33.50 21.62 -13.39
CA ASP A 62 32.23 22.32 -13.66
C ASP A 62 31.20 22.09 -12.53
N PRO A 63 30.45 23.12 -12.07
CA PRO A 63 29.53 22.98 -10.94
C PRO A 63 28.42 21.95 -11.14
N TRP A 64 27.90 21.81 -12.36
CA TRP A 64 26.88 20.80 -12.64
C TRP A 64 27.49 19.40 -12.54
N ARG A 65 28.61 19.15 -13.22
CA ARG A 65 29.29 17.86 -13.15
C ARG A 65 29.71 17.47 -11.72
N VAL A 66 30.21 18.44 -10.95
CA VAL A 66 30.61 18.22 -9.54
C VAL A 66 29.38 17.90 -8.67
N SER A 67 28.29 18.65 -8.80
CA SER A 67 27.07 18.36 -8.04
C SER A 67 26.45 17.01 -8.42
N SER A 68 26.47 16.64 -9.71
CA SER A 68 26.05 15.30 -10.15
C SER A 68 26.91 14.19 -9.58
N GLN A 69 28.23 14.39 -9.42
CA GLN A 69 29.11 13.41 -8.78
C GLN A 69 28.74 13.24 -7.31
N PHE A 70 28.61 14.34 -6.56
CA PHE A 70 28.20 14.28 -5.16
C PHE A 70 26.84 13.62 -4.98
N LEU A 71 25.88 13.94 -5.85
CA LEU A 71 24.56 13.31 -5.83
C LEU A 71 24.63 11.82 -6.12
N SER A 72 25.53 11.38 -7.01
CA SER A 72 25.67 9.95 -7.32
C SER A 72 26.20 9.14 -6.13
N GLU A 73 27.03 9.76 -5.29
CA GLU A 73 27.60 9.14 -4.10
C GLU A 73 26.66 9.24 -2.89
N THR A 74 26.03 10.40 -2.67
CA THR A 74 25.17 10.64 -1.49
C THR A 74 23.70 10.25 -1.68
N LEU A 75 23.21 10.28 -2.92
CA LEU A 75 21.81 10.06 -3.26
C LEU A 75 21.68 9.30 -4.60
N PRO A 76 22.06 8.01 -4.70
CA PRO A 76 22.05 7.25 -5.96
C PRO A 76 20.70 7.28 -6.70
N ALA A 77 19.60 7.40 -5.96
CA ALA A 77 18.24 7.56 -6.49
C ALA A 77 18.03 8.81 -7.37
N TRP A 78 18.96 9.78 -7.39
CA TRP A 78 18.86 10.91 -8.30
C TRP A 78 19.09 10.50 -9.77
N GLN A 79 19.79 9.40 -10.03
CA GLN A 79 20.08 8.96 -11.41
C GLN A 79 18.91 8.21 -12.07
N THR A 80 17.89 7.82 -11.29
CA THR A 80 16.77 7.05 -11.82
C THR A 80 15.83 7.97 -12.61
N THR A 81 15.77 7.77 -13.92
CA THR A 81 14.82 8.42 -14.83
C THR A 81 13.49 7.66 -14.96
N GLU A 82 13.40 6.50 -14.32
CA GLU A 82 12.28 5.55 -14.39
C GLU A 82 11.18 5.84 -13.36
N SER A 83 11.39 6.82 -12.45
CA SER A 83 10.41 7.24 -11.44
C SER A 83 10.47 8.74 -11.15
N THR A 84 9.36 9.33 -10.71
CA THR A 84 9.32 10.71 -10.21
C THR A 84 9.99 10.79 -8.84
N TRP A 85 10.93 11.71 -8.65
CA TRP A 85 11.57 11.93 -7.34
C TRP A 85 10.54 12.33 -6.29
N THR A 86 10.63 11.72 -5.10
CA THR A 86 9.90 12.18 -3.92
C THR A 86 10.33 13.60 -3.55
N ASP A 87 9.47 14.36 -2.87
CA ASP A 87 9.75 15.76 -2.49
C ASP A 87 11.08 15.92 -1.74
N ASP A 88 11.44 14.95 -0.90
CA ASP A 88 12.70 14.96 -0.15
C ASP A 88 13.93 14.67 -1.02
N ILE A 89 13.81 13.85 -2.06
CA ILE A 89 14.86 13.65 -3.09
C ILE A 89 14.98 14.90 -3.92
N ALA A 90 13.87 15.45 -4.42
CA ALA A 90 13.87 16.67 -5.22
C ALA A 90 14.48 17.85 -4.47
N GLU A 91 14.16 18.04 -3.20
CA GLU A 91 14.72 19.11 -2.37
C GLU A 91 16.19 18.86 -2.01
N ALA A 92 16.60 17.60 -1.76
CA ALA A 92 18.01 17.26 -1.55
C ALA A 92 18.87 17.46 -2.83
N VAL A 93 18.30 17.17 -4.01
CA VAL A 93 18.92 17.48 -5.31
C VAL A 93 19.04 18.98 -5.49
N ALA A 94 17.97 19.73 -5.23
CA ALA A 94 17.99 21.20 -5.28
C ALA A 94 19.05 21.80 -4.33
N TYR A 95 19.15 21.28 -3.11
CA TYR A 95 20.18 21.64 -2.15
C TYR A 95 21.59 21.39 -2.69
N THR A 96 21.86 20.17 -3.17
CA THR A 96 23.22 19.79 -3.62
C THR A 96 23.67 20.60 -4.83
N HIS A 97 22.78 20.86 -5.78
CA HIS A 97 23.05 21.78 -6.87
C HIS A 97 23.27 23.21 -6.36
N ALA A 98 22.46 23.67 -5.40
CA ALA A 98 22.56 25.04 -4.89
C ALA A 98 23.86 25.30 -4.12
N ILE A 99 24.23 24.41 -3.19
CA ILE A 99 25.46 24.53 -2.40
C ILE A 99 26.71 24.41 -3.28
N THR A 100 26.67 23.55 -4.31
CA THR A 100 27.78 23.42 -5.27
C THR A 100 27.91 24.65 -6.16
N ALA A 101 26.79 25.22 -6.62
CA ALA A 101 26.78 26.45 -7.39
C ALA A 101 27.31 27.64 -6.57
N LEU A 102 26.95 27.74 -5.30
CA LEU A 102 27.50 28.72 -4.36
C LEU A 102 29.02 28.54 -4.21
N ALA A 103 29.47 27.32 -3.92
CA ALA A 103 30.88 27.00 -3.68
C ALA A 103 31.80 27.30 -4.88
N LEU A 104 31.32 27.08 -6.11
CA LEU A 104 32.15 27.10 -7.32
C LEU A 104 31.92 28.32 -8.23
N THR A 105 30.71 28.90 -8.26
CA THR A 105 30.38 30.01 -9.20
C THR A 105 30.50 31.39 -8.58
N TYR A 106 30.15 31.50 -7.29
CA TYR A 106 30.10 32.75 -6.55
C TYR A 106 31.30 32.94 -5.61
N ARG A 107 32.29 32.04 -5.72
CA ARG A 107 33.56 32.10 -5.01
C ARG A 107 34.26 33.46 -5.24
N ASP A 108 34.75 34.05 -4.15
CA ASP A 108 35.63 35.23 -4.12
C ASP A 108 35.12 36.48 -4.88
N LYS A 109 33.83 36.50 -5.25
CA LYS A 109 33.17 37.67 -5.87
C LYS A 109 32.52 38.52 -4.80
N ASP A 110 32.86 39.80 -4.75
CA ASP A 110 32.14 40.74 -3.91
C ASP A 110 30.70 40.88 -4.45
N THR A 111 29.71 40.79 -3.56
CA THR A 111 28.29 40.99 -3.87
C THR A 111 28.03 42.35 -4.53
N SER A 112 28.89 43.34 -4.26
CA SER A 112 28.86 44.67 -4.87
C SER A 112 29.21 44.67 -6.37
N GLU A 113 30.01 43.69 -6.82
CA GLU A 113 30.49 43.54 -8.20
C GLU A 113 29.57 42.64 -9.05
N LEU A 114 28.61 41.94 -8.42
CA LEU A 114 27.65 41.09 -9.12
C LEU A 114 26.57 41.92 -9.84
N SER A 115 26.24 41.51 -11.06
CA SER A 115 25.08 42.04 -11.79
C SER A 115 23.79 41.77 -11.00
N ARG A 116 22.74 42.56 -11.26
CA ARG A 116 21.43 42.40 -10.59
C ARG A 116 20.89 40.96 -10.68
N TYR A 117 21.07 40.32 -11.83
CA TYR A 117 20.67 38.92 -12.04
C TYR A 117 21.45 37.96 -11.12
N HIS A 118 22.78 38.10 -11.07
CA HIS A 118 23.62 37.22 -10.26
C HIS A 118 23.42 37.42 -8.75
N ARG A 119 23.10 38.64 -8.30
CA ARG A 119 22.76 38.90 -6.90
C ARG A 119 21.46 38.19 -6.50
N HIS A 120 20.39 38.36 -7.29
CA HIS A 120 19.12 37.66 -7.05
C HIS A 120 19.27 36.13 -7.12
N ARG A 121 20.10 35.64 -8.05
CA ARG A 121 20.38 34.20 -8.15
C ARG A 121 21.12 33.70 -6.90
N GLN A 122 22.12 34.43 -6.42
CA GLN A 122 22.85 34.07 -5.20
C GLN A 122 21.93 34.04 -3.97
N GLU A 123 21.07 35.05 -3.80
CA GLU A 123 20.06 35.10 -2.72
C GLU A 123 19.12 33.89 -2.77
N ALA A 124 18.60 33.54 -3.95
CA ALA A 124 17.72 32.37 -4.10
C ALA A 124 18.43 31.04 -3.78
N LEU A 125 19.73 30.92 -4.12
CA LEU A 125 20.50 29.72 -3.79
C LEU A 125 20.77 29.60 -2.28
N ILE A 126 21.04 30.73 -1.62
CA ILE A 126 21.19 30.77 -0.15
C ILE A 126 19.88 30.36 0.53
N ASP A 127 18.75 30.87 0.04
CA ASP A 127 17.42 30.50 0.55
C ASP A 127 17.16 28.99 0.40
N THR A 128 17.43 28.40 -0.76
CA THR A 128 17.34 26.94 -0.97
C THR A 128 18.21 26.14 0.00
N VAL A 129 19.45 26.58 0.25
CA VAL A 129 20.40 25.89 1.15
C VAL A 129 19.99 25.98 2.62
N THR A 130 19.38 27.09 3.03
CA THR A 130 19.05 27.35 4.45
C THR A 130 17.63 26.92 4.83
N SER A 131 16.73 26.74 3.86
CA SER A 131 15.34 26.33 4.10
C SER A 131 15.11 24.82 4.06
N ILE A 132 16.09 24.02 3.62
CA ILE A 132 15.94 22.58 3.42
C ILE A 132 15.44 21.85 4.67
N GLY A 133 14.41 21.02 4.50
CA GLY A 133 13.84 20.15 5.54
C GLY A 133 13.08 20.88 6.66
N THR A 134 12.91 22.20 6.52
CA THR A 134 12.06 23.00 7.42
C THR A 134 10.58 22.96 7.04
N GLY A 135 10.24 22.41 5.87
CA GLY A 135 8.90 22.49 5.28
C GLY A 135 8.57 23.87 4.68
N ARG A 136 9.56 24.75 4.54
CA ARG A 136 9.48 26.06 3.85
C ARG A 136 10.45 26.15 2.66
N GLY A 137 11.11 25.04 2.32
CA GLY A 137 11.99 24.97 1.17
C GLY A 137 11.23 25.04 -0.15
N PRO A 138 11.94 25.07 -1.29
CA PRO A 138 11.33 25.22 -2.60
C PRO A 138 10.30 24.14 -2.95
N ILE A 139 10.41 22.95 -2.33
CA ILE A 139 9.51 21.80 -2.55
C ILE A 139 8.65 21.53 -1.29
N ASN A 140 8.84 22.28 -0.20
CA ASN A 140 8.20 22.08 1.11
C ASN A 140 8.45 20.68 1.72
N ALA A 141 9.61 20.09 1.43
CA ALA A 141 9.96 18.77 1.94
C ALA A 141 10.21 18.77 3.46
N ASP A 142 10.04 17.59 4.08
CA ASP A 142 10.22 17.40 5.51
C ASP A 142 11.66 17.02 5.88
N LEU A 143 11.86 16.48 7.09
CA LEU A 143 13.18 16.11 7.61
C LEU A 143 13.94 15.11 6.72
N GLY A 144 13.25 14.37 5.84
CA GLY A 144 13.89 13.52 4.84
C GLY A 144 14.87 14.28 3.95
N ALA A 145 14.55 15.54 3.59
CA ALA A 145 15.43 16.37 2.77
C ALA A 145 16.69 16.78 3.53
N LEU A 146 16.56 17.10 4.83
CA LEU A 146 17.71 17.39 5.69
C LEU A 146 18.65 16.18 5.79
N ALA A 147 18.09 14.97 5.92
CA ALA A 147 18.85 13.72 5.98
C ALA A 147 19.58 13.42 4.65
N LYS A 148 18.86 13.52 3.53
CA LYS A 148 19.36 13.19 2.18
C LYS A 148 20.28 14.27 1.57
N GLY A 149 20.18 15.52 2.03
CA GLY A 149 21.00 16.65 1.55
C GLY A 149 22.24 16.88 2.43
N PRO A 150 22.21 17.88 3.34
CA PRO A 150 23.39 18.27 4.12
C PRO A 150 23.95 17.14 4.98
N VAL A 151 23.11 16.34 5.64
CA VAL A 151 23.59 15.29 6.55
C VAL A 151 24.31 14.18 5.79
N ALA A 152 23.70 13.64 4.73
CA ALA A 152 24.34 12.64 3.87
C ALA A 152 25.66 13.16 3.28
N PHE A 153 25.69 14.42 2.82
CA PHE A 153 26.90 15.05 2.31
C PHE A 153 28.04 15.04 3.34
N HIS A 154 27.81 15.55 4.54
CA HIS A 154 28.85 15.60 5.58
C HIS A 154 29.22 14.21 6.10
N ARG A 155 28.30 13.24 6.08
CA ARG A 155 28.58 11.86 6.47
C ARG A 155 29.51 11.16 5.48
N GLU A 156 29.35 11.40 4.19
CA GLU A 156 30.13 10.74 3.14
C GLU A 156 31.48 11.42 2.92
N PHE A 157 31.52 12.75 2.89
CA PHE A 157 32.70 13.50 2.47
C PHE A 157 33.60 14.02 3.60
N GLU A 158 33.20 13.86 4.87
CA GLU A 158 34.04 14.25 6.01
C GLU A 158 34.46 13.05 6.87
N ASP A 159 35.76 12.74 6.81
CA ASP A 159 36.40 11.72 7.65
C ASP A 159 36.26 12.03 9.15
N HIS A 160 36.23 13.31 9.51
CA HIS A 160 36.12 13.79 10.87
C HIS A 160 34.84 14.60 11.01
N PRO A 161 33.84 14.14 11.80
CA PRO A 161 32.56 14.81 11.86
C PRO A 161 32.70 16.22 12.43
N THR A 162 32.09 17.18 11.73
CA THR A 162 31.95 18.55 12.20
C THR A 162 31.15 18.57 13.51
N VAL A 163 31.60 19.39 14.46
CA VAL A 163 30.99 19.50 15.79
C VAL A 163 29.88 20.54 15.76
N LEU A 164 28.66 20.15 16.15
CA LEU A 164 27.52 21.06 16.29
C LEU A 164 27.13 21.16 17.77
N THR A 165 27.25 22.34 18.36
CA THR A 165 26.82 22.58 19.75
C THR A 165 25.44 23.23 19.75
N LEU A 166 24.45 22.52 20.26
CA LEU A 166 23.05 22.95 20.31
C LEU A 166 22.67 23.31 21.74
N ILE A 167 22.44 24.60 22.01
CA ILE A 167 22.06 25.11 23.33
C ILE A 167 20.54 25.27 23.39
N LEU A 168 19.86 24.38 24.12
CA LEU A 168 18.40 24.36 24.19
C LEU A 168 17.84 25.56 24.97
N ASP A 169 16.85 26.25 24.39
CA ASP A 169 16.11 27.31 25.10
C ASP A 169 15.20 26.69 26.17
N GLY A 170 15.58 26.84 27.43
CA GLY A 170 14.85 26.19 28.49
C GLY A 170 13.41 26.66 28.66
N SER A 171 13.10 27.92 28.36
CA SER A 171 11.74 28.43 28.48
C SER A 171 10.86 27.94 27.32
N ALA A 172 11.40 27.91 26.10
CA ALA A 172 10.67 27.44 24.93
C ALA A 172 10.33 25.95 25.03
N TRP A 173 11.27 25.12 25.50
CA TRP A 173 11.05 23.69 25.68
C TRP A 173 10.10 23.37 26.83
N THR A 174 10.20 24.05 27.97
CA THR A 174 9.37 23.74 29.14
C THR A 174 7.94 24.25 29.03
N ASN A 175 7.70 25.35 28.32
CA ASN A 175 6.37 25.93 28.09
C ASN A 175 5.66 25.35 26.86
N LEU A 176 6.25 24.37 26.19
CA LEU A 176 5.69 23.79 24.97
C LEU A 176 4.40 23.00 25.25
N THR A 177 3.29 23.49 24.75
CA THR A 177 1.98 22.84 24.87
C THR A 177 1.84 21.68 23.89
N ASP A 178 2.16 21.90 22.62
CA ASP A 178 2.09 20.87 21.58
C ASP A 178 3.29 19.92 21.62
N ARG A 179 3.03 18.66 21.99
CA ARG A 179 4.05 17.61 22.05
C ARG A 179 4.68 17.33 20.67
N ARG A 180 3.91 17.43 19.58
CA ARG A 180 4.35 17.09 18.21
C ARG A 180 5.48 17.99 17.73
N THR A 181 5.36 19.29 17.99
CA THR A 181 6.41 20.28 17.73
C THR A 181 7.75 19.86 18.35
N GLY A 182 7.74 19.42 19.62
CA GLY A 182 8.95 18.96 20.31
C GLY A 182 9.50 17.64 19.75
N VAL A 183 8.63 16.69 19.36
CA VAL A 183 9.07 15.45 18.68
C VAL A 183 9.81 15.78 17.38
N ARG A 184 9.27 16.68 16.57
CA ARG A 184 9.87 17.06 15.28
C ARG A 184 11.24 17.74 15.47
N ALA A 185 11.40 18.59 16.49
CA ALA A 185 12.69 19.17 16.84
C ALA A 185 13.71 18.12 17.33
N LEU A 186 13.32 17.20 18.19
CA LEU A 186 14.20 16.12 18.66
C LEU A 186 14.60 15.16 17.52
N ALA A 187 13.68 14.88 16.59
CA ALA A 187 13.96 14.11 15.38
C ALA A 187 14.99 14.80 14.48
N ALA A 188 14.89 16.12 14.29
CA ALA A 188 15.90 16.87 13.54
C ALA A 188 17.28 16.82 14.20
N ILE A 189 17.36 16.91 15.53
CA ILE A 189 18.61 16.76 16.28
C ILE A 189 19.21 15.36 16.07
N ALA A 190 18.37 14.32 16.06
CA ALA A 190 18.80 12.95 15.76
C ALA A 190 19.28 12.78 14.31
N VAL A 191 18.57 13.37 13.34
CA VAL A 191 18.99 13.38 11.92
C VAL A 191 20.35 14.05 11.76
N LEU A 192 20.58 15.22 12.37
CA LEU A 192 21.89 15.87 12.36
C LEU A 192 22.99 14.96 12.94
N ALA A 193 22.68 14.19 13.96
CA ALA A 193 23.64 13.32 14.62
C ALA A 193 24.15 12.16 13.74
N ASP A 194 23.47 11.85 12.63
CA ASP A 194 23.95 10.86 11.66
C ASP A 194 25.16 11.35 10.84
N GLY A 195 25.26 12.67 10.62
CA GLY A 195 26.38 13.31 9.90
C GLY A 195 27.40 14.00 10.82
N PHE A 196 26.97 14.46 12.00
CA PHE A 196 27.73 15.37 12.86
C PHE A 196 28.00 14.83 14.28
N ASP A 197 29.01 15.39 14.97
CA ASP A 197 29.19 15.23 16.43
C ASP A 197 28.32 16.28 17.14
N VAL A 198 27.10 15.89 17.50
CA VAL A 198 26.09 16.79 18.08
C VAL A 198 26.25 16.85 19.60
N ARG A 199 26.55 18.04 20.10
CA ARG A 199 26.72 18.35 21.52
C ARG A 199 25.52 19.11 22.03
N LEU A 200 24.71 18.45 22.84
CA LEU A 200 23.51 19.05 23.42
C LEU A 200 23.84 19.70 24.76
N VAL A 201 23.53 20.98 24.89
CA VAL A 201 23.61 21.73 26.15
C VAL A 201 22.20 22.03 26.62
N ALA A 202 21.79 21.41 27.73
CA ALA A 202 20.47 21.57 28.29
C ALA A 202 20.56 21.82 29.79
N SER A 203 19.80 22.79 30.32
CA SER A 203 19.73 23.01 31.77
C SER A 203 19.10 21.79 32.48
N PRO A 204 19.38 21.55 33.77
CA PRO A 204 18.80 20.43 34.50
C PRO A 204 17.26 20.39 34.47
N THR A 205 16.62 21.55 34.43
CA THR A 205 15.16 21.67 34.29
C THR A 205 14.68 21.14 32.94
N VAL A 206 15.38 21.49 31.86
CA VAL A 206 15.08 20.99 30.51
C VAL A 206 15.35 19.50 30.40
N GLN A 207 16.47 19.02 30.94
CA GLN A 207 16.78 17.58 30.94
C GLN A 207 15.70 16.77 31.65
N ARG A 208 15.23 17.21 32.83
CA ARG A 208 14.10 16.57 33.52
C ARG A 208 12.80 16.65 32.71
N HIS A 209 12.53 17.78 32.07
CA HIS A 209 11.37 17.95 31.20
C HIS A 209 11.42 16.98 30.02
N LEU A 210 12.56 16.88 29.33
CA LEU A 210 12.79 15.97 28.22
C LEU A 210 12.66 14.51 28.66
N SER A 211 13.30 14.13 29.77
CA SER A 211 13.21 12.77 30.33
C SER A 211 11.77 12.38 30.65
N LYS A 212 10.96 13.32 31.16
CA LYS A 212 9.55 13.06 31.52
C LYS A 212 8.63 13.05 30.30
N ARG A 213 8.80 13.97 29.35
CA ARG A 213 7.87 14.19 28.22
C ARG A 213 8.25 13.39 26.96
N TYR A 214 9.52 13.04 26.83
CA TYR A 214 10.14 12.32 25.72
C TYR A 214 11.11 11.23 26.24
N PRO A 215 10.62 10.26 27.03
CA PRO A 215 11.47 9.27 27.71
C PRO A 215 12.28 8.42 26.74
N HIS A 216 11.66 7.94 25.65
CA HIS A 216 12.33 7.10 24.66
C HIS A 216 13.51 7.79 23.97
N TRP A 217 13.32 9.02 23.48
CA TRP A 217 14.41 9.79 22.86
C TRP A 217 15.55 10.09 23.86
N THR A 218 15.19 10.37 25.12
CA THR A 218 16.16 10.61 26.19
C THR A 218 16.95 9.34 26.51
N GLU A 219 16.30 8.18 26.54
CA GLU A 219 16.95 6.90 26.75
C GLU A 219 17.94 6.56 25.64
N CYS A 220 17.50 6.68 24.38
CA CYS A 220 18.31 6.41 23.20
C CYS A 220 19.54 7.33 23.07
N HIS A 221 19.45 8.59 23.52
CA HIS A 221 20.46 9.60 23.20
C HIS A 221 21.13 10.30 24.39
N LEU A 222 20.48 10.41 25.56
CA LEU A 222 20.98 11.15 26.72
C LEU A 222 21.36 10.27 27.93
N ASN A 223 20.74 9.09 28.11
CA ASN A 223 21.03 8.19 29.25
C ASN A 223 22.30 7.33 29.07
N LEU A 224 23.13 7.63 28.07
CA LEU A 224 24.35 6.87 27.74
C LEU A 224 25.58 7.24 28.58
N THR A 225 25.43 8.04 29.64
CA THR A 225 26.55 8.64 30.40
C THR A 225 27.17 7.75 31.49
N VAL A 226 26.79 6.46 31.61
CA VAL A 226 27.43 5.55 32.59
C VAL A 226 28.19 4.36 31.95
N SER A 227 28.04 4.08 30.65
CA SER A 227 28.55 2.81 30.06
C SER A 227 29.58 2.96 28.92
N ARG A 228 30.11 4.15 28.62
CA ARG A 228 31.01 4.32 27.45
C ARG A 228 32.51 4.18 27.71
N ASP A 229 32.93 3.82 28.93
CA ASP A 229 34.35 3.57 29.26
C ASP A 229 34.77 2.10 29.23
N ARG A 230 33.95 1.20 28.70
CA ARG A 230 34.40 -0.16 28.34
C ARG A 230 33.92 -0.50 26.94
N SER A 231 34.84 -0.38 25.99
CA SER A 231 34.79 -1.20 24.78
C SER A 231 34.90 -2.68 25.17
N PRO A 232 34.15 -3.57 24.51
CA PRO A 232 34.70 -4.84 24.09
C PRO A 232 35.03 -4.69 22.60
N HIS A 233 36.28 -4.35 22.31
CA HIS A 233 36.93 -5.03 21.20
C HIS A 233 37.15 -6.45 21.72
N THR A 234 36.40 -7.41 21.21
CA THR A 234 36.81 -8.80 21.32
C THR A 234 37.34 -9.14 19.94
N ASP A 235 38.66 -9.12 19.83
CA ASP A 235 39.40 -9.66 18.70
C ASP A 235 38.95 -11.10 18.46
N HIS A 236 38.75 -11.42 17.18
CA HIS A 236 38.67 -12.80 16.72
C HIS A 236 39.99 -13.52 17.04
N THR A 237 39.91 -14.61 17.80
CA THR A 237 40.79 -15.77 17.58
C THR A 237 40.08 -17.04 18.05
N ASP A 238 39.72 -17.85 17.06
CA ASP A 238 39.56 -19.31 17.06
C ASP A 238 38.98 -19.97 18.33
N HIS A 239 37.72 -20.40 18.23
CA HIS A 239 37.38 -21.83 18.14
C HIS A 239 35.88 -22.03 17.85
N THR A 240 35.62 -22.61 16.67
CA THR A 240 34.46 -23.44 16.28
C THR A 240 33.05 -22.84 16.31
N ASP A 241 32.52 -22.65 15.10
CA ASP A 241 31.12 -22.86 14.68
C ASP A 241 30.08 -22.96 15.81
N HIS A 242 29.24 -21.95 15.95
CA HIS A 242 27.78 -22.11 16.07
C HIS A 242 27.06 -20.78 15.82
N THR A 243 26.21 -20.78 14.80
CA THR A 243 25.25 -19.76 14.41
C THR A 243 24.12 -19.70 15.45
N ASP A 244 24.10 -18.71 16.33
CA ASP A 244 22.95 -18.49 17.23
C ASP A 244 21.87 -17.66 16.54
N HIS A 245 20.95 -18.37 15.87
CA HIS A 245 19.59 -17.91 15.67
C HIS A 245 18.90 -17.86 17.04
N ALA A 246 18.82 -16.68 17.67
CA ALA A 246 17.98 -16.49 18.84
C ALA A 246 16.55 -16.93 18.48
N THR A 247 16.10 -18.03 19.07
CA THR A 247 14.78 -18.59 18.82
C THR A 247 13.77 -17.63 19.42
N GLU A 248 13.04 -16.89 18.59
CA GLU A 248 11.97 -16.00 19.06
C GLU A 248 10.92 -16.80 19.83
N THR A 249 10.60 -16.33 21.03
CA THR A 249 9.68 -17.03 21.94
C THR A 249 8.30 -16.38 21.93
N LEU A 250 7.27 -17.18 22.19
CA LEU A 250 5.89 -16.69 22.29
C LEU A 250 5.73 -15.60 23.37
N GLU A 251 6.53 -15.67 24.43
CA GLU A 251 6.59 -14.66 25.49
C GLU A 251 7.08 -13.30 24.96
N THR A 252 8.17 -13.29 24.18
CA THR A 252 8.67 -12.05 23.55
C THR A 252 7.70 -11.46 22.53
N ALA A 253 6.94 -12.31 21.82
CA ALA A 253 5.88 -11.86 20.92
C ALA A 253 4.68 -11.27 21.69
N TRP A 254 4.29 -11.89 22.80
CA TRP A 254 3.22 -11.39 23.68
C TRP A 254 3.58 -10.05 24.32
N GLU A 255 4.80 -9.89 24.83
CA GLU A 255 5.27 -8.63 25.41
C GLU A 255 5.22 -7.46 24.42
N ALA A 256 5.56 -7.72 23.15
CA ALA A 256 5.54 -6.70 22.10
C ALA A 256 4.11 -6.24 21.74
N ILE A 257 3.12 -7.14 21.81
CA ILE A 257 1.75 -6.89 21.36
C ILE A 257 0.75 -6.56 22.49
N ARG A 258 0.99 -6.98 23.74
CA ARG A 258 0.03 -6.81 24.85
C ARG A 258 -0.36 -5.37 25.15
N GLU A 259 0.52 -4.42 24.87
CA GLU A 259 0.26 -2.98 25.07
C GLU A 259 -0.63 -2.37 23.99
N LEU A 260 -0.92 -3.10 22.91
CA LEU A 260 -1.83 -2.69 21.84
C LEU A 260 -3.31 -2.97 22.17
N ASP A 261 -3.62 -3.42 23.38
CA ASP A 261 -4.98 -3.70 23.84
C ASP A 261 -5.91 -2.49 23.64
N THR A 262 -5.45 -1.31 24.01
CA THR A 262 -6.20 -0.06 23.86
C THR A 262 -6.12 0.55 22.45
N GLU A 263 -5.44 -0.09 21.50
CA GLU A 263 -5.14 0.46 20.17
C GLU A 263 -5.67 -0.46 19.05
N PRO A 264 -7.00 -0.57 18.89
CA PRO A 264 -7.62 -1.50 17.94
C PRO A 264 -7.17 -1.28 16.49
N GLY A 265 -6.91 -0.04 16.08
CA GLY A 265 -6.42 0.26 14.73
C GLY A 265 -5.01 -0.29 14.45
N LYS A 266 -4.11 -0.35 15.44
CA LYS A 266 -2.78 -0.97 15.25
C LYS A 266 -2.89 -2.49 15.15
N ARG A 267 -3.79 -3.09 15.94
CA ARG A 267 -4.09 -4.53 15.85
C ARG A 267 -4.68 -4.93 14.51
N ARG A 268 -5.66 -4.15 14.00
CA ARG A 268 -6.22 -4.34 12.66
C ARG A 268 -5.15 -4.21 11.58
N LEU A 269 -4.27 -3.21 11.66
CA LEU A 269 -3.17 -3.05 10.70
C LEU A 269 -2.26 -4.28 10.72
N LEU A 270 -1.83 -4.72 11.91
CA LEU A 270 -0.93 -5.85 12.08
C LEU A 270 -1.57 -7.16 11.57
N GLY A 271 -2.85 -7.40 11.89
CA GLY A 271 -3.58 -8.57 11.41
C GLY A 271 -3.90 -8.56 9.90
N ASN A 272 -3.73 -7.43 9.22
CA ASN A 272 -3.91 -7.29 7.77
C ASN A 272 -2.60 -7.43 6.97
N LEU A 273 -1.49 -7.78 7.63
CA LEU A 273 -0.24 -8.18 6.99
C LEU A 273 -0.18 -9.71 6.91
N LYS A 274 0.01 -10.25 5.69
CA LYS A 274 0.15 -11.71 5.48
C LYS A 274 1.59 -12.15 5.73
N THR A 275 1.76 -13.42 6.05
CA THR A 275 3.08 -14.03 6.25
C THR A 275 3.81 -14.15 4.92
N GLY A 276 4.91 -13.42 4.78
CA GLY A 276 5.77 -13.48 3.58
C GLY A 276 5.55 -12.34 2.58
N ASP A 277 4.47 -11.57 2.73
CA ASP A 277 4.08 -10.57 1.74
C ASP A 277 4.43 -9.15 2.21
N ALA A 278 5.13 -8.40 1.35
CA ALA A 278 5.31 -6.97 1.51
C ALA A 278 4.06 -6.22 1.08
N ARG A 279 3.60 -5.29 1.92
CA ARG A 279 2.53 -4.36 1.54
C ARG A 279 3.03 -2.93 1.54
N SER A 280 2.73 -2.19 0.48
CA SER A 280 3.10 -0.78 0.42
C SER A 280 2.30 0.03 1.45
N TYR A 281 2.87 1.12 1.95
CA TYR A 281 2.14 2.10 2.77
C TYR A 281 0.83 2.55 2.12
N ARG A 282 0.85 2.69 0.79
CA ARG A 282 -0.29 3.15 0.00
C ARG A 282 -1.44 2.14 0.02
N ASP A 283 -1.14 0.85 -0.08
CA ASP A 283 -2.15 -0.21 -0.02
C ASP A 283 -2.77 -0.30 1.37
N LEU A 284 -1.95 -0.15 2.43
CA LEU A 284 -2.43 -0.13 3.81
C LEU A 284 -3.37 1.05 4.07
N THR A 285 -3.09 2.23 3.51
CA THR A 285 -3.97 3.40 3.58
C THR A 285 -5.33 3.20 2.93
N HIS A 286 -5.37 2.45 1.82
CA HIS A 286 -6.59 2.25 1.04
C HIS A 286 -7.35 0.97 1.45
N ASP A 287 -6.88 0.30 2.50
CA ASP A 287 -7.44 -0.92 3.05
C ASP A 287 -8.66 -0.63 3.93
N HIS A 288 -9.86 -0.97 3.43
CA HIS A 288 -11.11 -0.73 4.16
C HIS A 288 -11.18 -1.45 5.50
N THR A 289 -10.46 -2.58 5.67
CA THR A 289 -10.51 -3.39 6.90
C THR A 289 -9.70 -2.80 8.05
N ILE A 290 -8.72 -1.93 7.73
CA ILE A 290 -7.89 -1.29 8.76
C ILE A 290 -8.67 -0.13 9.41
N ASP A 291 -9.52 0.56 8.62
CA ASP A 291 -10.43 1.62 9.06
C ASP A 291 -9.74 2.66 9.97
N VAL A 292 -8.67 3.27 9.45
CA VAL A 292 -7.94 4.35 10.11
C VAL A 292 -7.66 5.47 9.12
N ALA A 293 -7.60 6.70 9.62
CA ALA A 293 -7.28 7.86 8.78
C ALA A 293 -5.89 7.69 8.12
N GLU A 294 -5.78 8.09 6.85
CA GLU A 294 -4.58 7.99 6.01
C GLU A 294 -3.28 8.44 6.72
N GLY A 295 -3.29 9.61 7.37
CA GLY A 295 -2.13 10.12 8.11
C GLY A 295 -1.77 9.35 9.39
N THR A 296 -2.57 8.35 9.78
CA THR A 296 -2.34 7.50 10.96
C THR A 296 -1.58 6.22 10.64
N ILE A 297 -1.71 5.68 9.42
CA ILE A 297 -1.02 4.45 8.98
C ILE A 297 0.48 4.58 9.20
N SER A 298 1.11 5.66 8.73
CA SER A 298 2.55 5.83 8.87
C SER A 298 3.02 5.83 10.32
N ARG A 299 2.25 6.47 11.20
CA ARG A 299 2.53 6.50 12.63
C ARG A 299 2.38 5.11 13.27
N TYR A 300 1.38 4.34 12.84
CA TYR A 300 1.14 2.99 13.37
C TYR A 300 2.21 2.02 12.91
N VAL A 301 2.62 2.08 11.64
CA VAL A 301 3.69 1.24 11.11
C VAL A 301 5.02 1.53 11.82
N LEU A 302 5.37 2.80 12.03
CA LEU A 302 6.61 3.15 12.76
C LEU A 302 6.58 2.64 14.21
N ASP A 303 5.46 2.76 14.91
CA ASP A 303 5.32 2.22 16.28
C ASP A 303 5.40 0.68 16.31
N LEU A 304 4.88 0.01 15.29
CA LEU A 304 4.98 -1.45 15.17
C LEU A 304 6.40 -1.89 14.78
N GLU A 305 7.16 -1.07 14.04
CA GLU A 305 8.57 -1.31 13.72
C GLU A 305 9.45 -1.13 14.97
N ASP A 306 9.19 -0.09 15.77
CA ASP A 306 9.88 0.12 17.06
C ASP A 306 9.65 -1.07 18.03
N ARG A 307 8.53 -1.78 17.88
CA ARG A 307 8.20 -3.00 18.64
C ARG A 307 8.78 -4.29 18.03
N ASP A 308 9.51 -4.19 16.92
CA ASP A 308 10.05 -5.32 16.15
C ASP A 308 8.95 -6.30 15.68
N LEU A 309 7.73 -5.80 15.44
CA LEU A 309 6.61 -6.58 14.90
C LEU A 309 6.53 -6.49 13.37
N VAL A 310 7.03 -5.39 12.80
CA VAL A 310 7.12 -5.20 11.35
C VAL A 310 8.50 -4.66 11.00
N THR A 311 8.91 -4.88 9.76
CA THR A 311 10.09 -4.27 9.16
C THR A 311 9.66 -3.44 7.96
N ILE A 312 10.33 -2.30 7.75
CA ILE A 312 10.07 -1.42 6.62
C ILE A 312 11.25 -1.49 5.67
N ASP A 313 11.02 -2.02 4.48
CA ASP A 313 11.97 -1.85 3.38
C ASP A 313 11.82 -0.44 2.79
N ARG A 314 12.90 0.32 2.92
CA ARG A 314 13.03 1.72 2.45
C ARG A 314 13.93 1.83 1.23
N ARG A 315 14.44 0.71 0.69
CA ARG A 315 15.40 0.68 -0.41
C ARG A 315 14.72 0.82 -1.77
N GLY A 316 13.46 0.38 -1.87
CA GLY A 316 12.65 0.49 -3.08
C GLY A 316 12.03 1.88 -3.28
N GLN A 317 11.40 2.07 -4.45
CA GLN A 317 10.68 3.30 -4.80
C GLN A 317 9.52 3.61 -3.84
N HIS A 318 8.99 2.59 -3.18
CA HIS A 318 7.91 2.71 -2.19
C HIS A 318 8.30 1.98 -0.91
N ASN A 319 7.97 2.59 0.24
CA ASN A 319 8.11 1.93 1.53
C ASN A 319 7.15 0.74 1.60
N THR A 320 7.71 -0.45 1.78
CA THR A 320 6.93 -1.67 1.98
C THR A 320 7.10 -2.18 3.40
N VAL A 321 6.02 -2.74 3.94
CA VAL A 321 5.91 -3.23 5.31
C VAL A 321 5.74 -4.73 5.26
N GLN A 322 6.56 -5.45 6.02
CA GLN A 322 6.49 -6.90 6.17
C GLN A 322 6.46 -7.26 7.65
N LEU A 323 5.81 -8.37 7.99
CA LEU A 323 5.92 -8.93 9.34
C LEU A 323 7.34 -9.46 9.57
N THR A 324 7.93 -9.12 10.71
CA THR A 324 9.12 -9.82 11.23
C THR A 324 8.73 -11.24 11.64
N ASN A 325 9.71 -12.09 11.96
CA ASN A 325 9.40 -13.41 12.54
C ASN A 325 8.55 -13.25 13.82
N ARG A 326 8.88 -12.27 14.68
CA ARG A 326 8.14 -11.95 15.90
C ARG A 326 6.72 -11.48 15.61
N GLY A 327 6.54 -10.60 14.62
CA GLY A 327 5.23 -10.15 14.16
C GLY A 327 4.36 -11.29 13.67
N ARG A 328 4.93 -12.22 12.88
CA ARG A 328 4.23 -13.42 12.42
C ARG A 328 3.75 -14.29 13.58
N LEU A 329 4.61 -14.49 14.59
CA LEU A 329 4.24 -15.25 15.78
C LEU A 329 3.14 -14.55 16.58
N ALA A 330 3.22 -13.23 16.74
CA ALA A 330 2.24 -12.43 17.45
C ALA A 330 0.85 -12.44 16.76
N VAL A 331 0.80 -12.21 15.45
CA VAL A 331 -0.45 -12.28 14.68
C VAL A 331 -1.07 -13.67 14.79
N ARG A 332 -0.27 -14.73 14.63
CA ARG A 332 -0.79 -16.11 14.59
C ARG A 332 -1.27 -16.63 15.94
N ARG A 333 -0.70 -16.17 17.06
CA ARG A 333 -0.92 -16.78 18.39
C ARG A 333 -1.57 -15.85 19.41
N CYS A 334 -1.58 -14.55 19.15
CA CYS A 334 -2.05 -13.54 20.09
C CYS A 334 -3.20 -12.68 19.54
N LEU A 335 -3.59 -12.84 18.28
CA LEU A 335 -4.76 -12.19 17.69
C LEU A 335 -5.78 -13.24 17.25
N ASP A 336 -7.07 -12.97 17.50
CA ASP A 336 -8.17 -13.73 16.91
C ASP A 336 -8.61 -13.15 15.54
N ASP A 337 -9.63 -13.75 14.93
CA ASP A 337 -10.15 -13.36 13.61
C ASP A 337 -10.78 -11.96 13.60
N THR A 338 -11.11 -11.40 14.77
CA THR A 338 -11.58 -10.02 14.93
C THR A 338 -10.44 -9.04 15.23
N TYR A 339 -9.21 -9.52 15.23
CA TYR A 339 -8.00 -8.83 15.65
C TYR A 339 -8.01 -8.45 17.14
N ALA A 340 -8.79 -9.16 17.98
CA ALA A 340 -8.76 -9.03 19.43
C ALA A 340 -7.53 -9.72 20.02
N LEU A 341 -6.97 -9.14 21.08
CA LEU A 341 -5.83 -9.72 21.78
C LEU A 341 -6.30 -10.92 22.61
N VAL A 342 -5.71 -12.08 22.35
CA VAL A 342 -5.90 -13.30 23.14
C VAL A 342 -4.57 -13.66 23.78
N HIS A 343 -4.57 -13.83 25.10
CA HIS A 343 -3.35 -14.22 25.80
C HIS A 343 -2.92 -15.63 25.34
N PRO A 344 -1.64 -15.90 25.07
CA PRO A 344 -1.20 -17.21 24.61
C PRO A 344 -1.57 -18.36 25.57
N ASP A 345 -1.55 -18.13 26.88
CA ASP A 345 -2.04 -19.10 27.88
C ASP A 345 -3.57 -19.33 27.84
N GLN A 346 -4.35 -18.38 27.29
CA GLN A 346 -5.79 -18.57 27.04
C GLN A 346 -6.02 -19.36 25.74
N CYS A 347 -5.13 -19.25 24.76
CA CYS A 347 -5.12 -20.08 23.55
C CYS A 347 -4.80 -21.57 23.83
N GLN A 348 -4.27 -21.91 25.01
CA GLN A 348 -3.99 -23.29 25.43
C GLN A 348 -5.17 -23.97 26.14
N LEU A 349 -6.25 -23.24 26.42
CA LEU A 349 -7.46 -23.81 26.99
C LEU A 349 -8.32 -24.39 25.85
N ASP A 350 -7.87 -25.50 25.29
CA ASP A 350 -8.72 -26.37 24.48
C ASP A 350 -9.90 -26.87 25.35
N GLN A 351 -10.99 -27.36 24.76
CA GLN A 351 -12.26 -27.73 25.40
C GLN A 351 -12.20 -28.81 26.51
N CYS A 352 -11.02 -29.12 27.06
CA CYS A 352 -10.81 -29.93 28.26
C CYS A 352 -10.41 -29.07 29.46
N LEU A 353 -11.27 -28.13 29.85
CA LEU A 353 -11.18 -27.56 31.20
C LEU A 353 -11.56 -28.65 32.20
N THR A 354 -10.64 -28.92 33.13
CA THR A 354 -10.73 -29.88 34.24
C THR A 354 -12.14 -29.98 34.81
N ALA A 355 -12.68 -31.20 34.82
CA ALA A 355 -13.87 -31.52 35.61
C ALA A 355 -13.65 -31.02 37.04
N THR A 356 -14.58 -30.22 37.53
CA THR A 356 -14.67 -29.85 38.94
C THR A 356 -14.69 -31.13 39.76
N PRO A 357 -13.96 -31.24 40.89
CA PRO A 357 -14.03 -32.43 41.73
C PRO A 357 -15.40 -32.43 42.42
N GLN A 358 -16.40 -33.02 41.78
CA GLN A 358 -17.69 -33.33 42.41
C GLN A 358 -17.76 -34.84 42.64
N GLU A 359 -17.87 -35.22 43.90
CA GLU A 359 -17.95 -36.61 44.39
C GLU A 359 -19.32 -37.28 44.19
N LEU A 360 -20.17 -36.82 43.27
CA LEU A 360 -21.50 -37.41 43.08
C LEU A 360 -21.78 -37.75 41.61
N THR A 361 -21.86 -39.05 41.38
CA THR A 361 -22.17 -39.74 40.13
C THR A 361 -23.64 -39.53 39.77
N SER A 362 -23.92 -38.61 38.85
CA SER A 362 -24.69 -38.88 37.63
C SER A 362 -25.06 -37.57 36.92
N THR A 363 -24.37 -37.27 35.83
CA THR A 363 -24.90 -36.44 34.77
C THR A 363 -24.42 -37.04 33.47
N VAL A 364 -25.35 -37.66 32.74
CA VAL A 364 -25.12 -38.10 31.37
C VAL A 364 -24.96 -36.81 30.56
N SER A 365 -23.73 -36.45 30.22
CA SER A 365 -23.51 -35.53 29.11
C SER A 365 -24.21 -36.15 27.89
N PRO A 366 -25.13 -35.44 27.20
CA PRO A 366 -25.62 -35.96 25.95
C PRO A 366 -24.39 -36.19 25.09
N ARG A 367 -24.26 -37.41 24.58
CA ARG A 367 -23.32 -37.73 23.51
C ARG A 367 -23.53 -36.62 22.48
N ARG A 368 -22.55 -35.71 22.31
CA ARG A 368 -22.54 -34.82 21.14
C ARG A 368 -22.68 -35.81 19.99
N ALA A 369 -23.83 -35.79 19.32
CA ALA A 369 -23.93 -36.43 18.04
C ALA A 369 -22.74 -35.88 17.26
N ASP A 370 -21.94 -36.76 16.67
CA ASP A 370 -20.99 -36.38 15.64
C ASP A 370 -21.82 -35.61 14.61
N ARG A 371 -21.84 -34.27 14.75
CA ARG A 371 -22.42 -33.41 13.74
C ARG A 371 -21.36 -33.45 12.66
N GLU A 372 -21.61 -34.26 11.63
CA GLU A 372 -20.77 -34.28 10.43
C GLU A 372 -20.45 -32.83 10.07
N ALA A 373 -19.16 -32.54 9.92
CA ALA A 373 -18.73 -31.24 9.47
C ALA A 373 -19.43 -30.96 8.13
N PRO A 374 -20.01 -29.76 7.94
CA PRO A 374 -20.70 -29.45 6.70
C PRO A 374 -19.75 -29.68 5.52
N THR A 375 -20.27 -30.19 4.41
CA THR A 375 -19.48 -30.30 3.19
C THR A 375 -19.03 -28.91 2.75
N SER A 376 -17.96 -28.83 1.97
CA SER A 376 -17.48 -27.54 1.42
C SER A 376 -18.57 -26.78 0.66
N ASP A 377 -19.51 -27.48 0.03
CA ASP A 377 -20.60 -26.81 -0.68
C ASP A 377 -21.72 -26.31 0.26
N GLU A 378 -22.08 -27.10 1.28
CA GLU A 378 -22.99 -26.66 2.36
C GLU A 378 -22.44 -25.45 3.11
N TRP A 379 -21.12 -25.40 3.32
CA TRP A 379 -20.44 -24.26 3.92
C TRP A 379 -20.62 -22.99 3.07
N VAL A 380 -20.33 -23.06 1.77
CA VAL A 380 -20.52 -21.92 0.86
C VAL A 380 -22.00 -21.51 0.75
N ALA A 381 -22.92 -22.45 0.85
CA ALA A 381 -24.35 -22.16 0.86
C ALA A 381 -24.82 -21.44 2.13
N THR A 382 -24.10 -21.58 3.24
CA THR A 382 -24.39 -20.91 4.52
C THR A 382 -23.86 -19.48 4.47
N THR A 383 -24.60 -18.57 3.84
CA THR A 383 -24.17 -17.19 3.55
C THR A 383 -24.19 -16.23 4.76
N GLY A 384 -24.56 -16.72 5.94
CA GLY A 384 -24.88 -15.86 7.08
C GLY A 384 -26.13 -15.01 6.84
N ASP A 385 -26.51 -14.18 7.81
CA ASP A 385 -27.62 -13.24 7.71
C ASP A 385 -27.11 -11.83 7.32
N PRO A 386 -27.22 -11.42 6.03
CA PRO A 386 -26.76 -10.11 5.57
C PRO A 386 -27.71 -8.97 5.99
N ASP A 387 -28.86 -9.26 6.60
CA ASP A 387 -29.71 -8.23 7.20
C ASP A 387 -29.19 -7.82 8.61
N GLY A 388 -28.13 -8.47 9.11
CA GLY A 388 -27.31 -8.06 10.28
C GLY A 388 -26.10 -7.19 9.92
N ASP A 389 -24.98 -7.31 10.66
CA ASP A 389 -23.73 -6.58 10.41
C ASP A 389 -22.91 -7.12 9.20
N ALA A 390 -23.38 -8.17 8.52
CA ALA A 390 -22.66 -8.84 7.44
C ALA A 390 -22.90 -8.20 6.06
N GLU A 391 -21.82 -8.00 5.29
CA GLU A 391 -21.90 -7.42 3.95
C GLU A 391 -22.43 -8.41 2.90
N TYR A 392 -23.09 -7.91 1.86
CA TYR A 392 -23.55 -8.71 0.70
C TYR A 392 -22.40 -9.28 -0.16
N VAL A 393 -21.17 -8.77 0.01
CA VAL A 393 -19.97 -9.33 -0.63
C VAL A 393 -19.07 -9.89 0.47
N GLN A 394 -18.83 -11.20 0.43
CA GLN A 394 -18.10 -11.91 1.48
C GLN A 394 -16.82 -12.53 0.93
N TRP A 395 -15.82 -12.73 1.79
CA TRP A 395 -14.65 -13.51 1.39
C TRP A 395 -15.03 -14.99 1.36
N LEU A 396 -14.57 -15.71 0.34
CA LEU A 396 -14.71 -17.15 0.27
C LEU A 396 -13.72 -17.79 1.25
N THR A 397 -14.19 -18.09 2.45
CA THR A 397 -13.41 -18.78 3.50
C THR A 397 -13.87 -20.22 3.64
N GLY A 398 -12.97 -21.14 3.99
CA GLY A 398 -13.31 -22.50 4.38
C GLY A 398 -13.67 -22.62 5.86
N PRO A 399 -14.16 -23.78 6.32
CA PRO A 399 -14.33 -24.04 7.74
C PRO A 399 -12.99 -24.05 8.50
N ASP A 400 -13.03 -23.65 9.78
CA ASP A 400 -11.86 -23.61 10.65
C ASP A 400 -11.11 -24.95 10.64
N ASN A 401 -9.79 -24.91 10.39
CA ASN A 401 -8.87 -26.05 10.29
C ASN A 401 -8.91 -26.89 8.99
N THR A 402 -9.52 -26.40 7.91
CA THR A 402 -9.30 -26.96 6.55
C THR A 402 -8.39 -26.06 5.72
N PRO A 403 -7.42 -26.61 4.94
CA PRO A 403 -6.61 -25.81 4.04
C PRO A 403 -7.50 -25.14 2.97
N ASP A 404 -7.09 -23.95 2.50
CA ASP A 404 -7.77 -23.05 1.55
C ASP A 404 -7.95 -23.65 0.13
N HIS A 405 -8.60 -24.80 0.00
CA HIS A 405 -8.86 -25.46 -1.30
C HIS A 405 -10.10 -24.95 -2.04
N LEU A 406 -10.87 -24.03 -1.44
CA LEU A 406 -12.08 -23.52 -2.06
C LEU A 406 -11.78 -22.67 -3.30
N HIS A 407 -10.73 -21.83 -3.24
CA HIS A 407 -10.30 -21.05 -4.40
C HIS A 407 -9.95 -21.97 -5.58
N GLU A 408 -9.01 -22.88 -5.35
CA GLU A 408 -8.54 -23.87 -6.34
C GLU A 408 -9.68 -24.70 -6.92
N ARG A 409 -10.62 -25.16 -6.09
CA ARG A 409 -11.77 -25.97 -6.53
C ARG A 409 -12.60 -25.25 -7.58
N PHE A 410 -12.82 -23.95 -7.42
CA PHE A 410 -13.64 -23.16 -8.35
C PHE A 410 -12.83 -22.59 -9.52
N SER A 411 -11.52 -22.39 -9.39
CA SER A 411 -10.67 -21.91 -10.49
C SER A 411 -10.21 -23.01 -11.45
N THR A 412 -10.05 -24.26 -10.98
CA THR A 412 -9.54 -25.40 -11.81
C THR A 412 -10.32 -25.66 -13.10
N VAL A 413 -11.61 -25.31 -13.14
CA VAL A 413 -12.49 -25.54 -14.29
C VAL A 413 -12.59 -24.33 -15.25
N ALA A 414 -11.95 -23.21 -14.92
CA ALA A 414 -11.94 -21.99 -15.72
C ALA A 414 -11.13 -22.17 -17.01
N HIS A 415 -11.58 -21.53 -18.09
CA HIS A 415 -10.92 -21.51 -19.40
C HIS A 415 -11.11 -20.12 -20.02
N ASP A 416 -10.02 -19.48 -20.41
CA ASP A 416 -10.01 -18.07 -20.80
C ASP A 416 -10.60 -17.80 -22.20
N ASP A 417 -11.02 -18.84 -22.92
CA ASP A 417 -11.61 -18.76 -24.26
C ASP A 417 -13.02 -19.36 -24.34
N ALA A 418 -13.59 -19.83 -23.23
CA ALA A 418 -14.84 -20.59 -23.24
C ALA A 418 -15.80 -20.25 -22.09
N ILE A 419 -17.04 -20.72 -22.25
CA ILE A 419 -18.01 -20.82 -21.14
C ILE A 419 -18.07 -22.28 -20.72
N THR A 420 -17.61 -22.56 -19.50
CA THR A 420 -17.54 -23.91 -18.94
C THR A 420 -18.87 -24.28 -18.28
N LEU A 421 -19.40 -25.46 -18.59
CA LEU A 421 -20.58 -26.05 -17.97
C LEU A 421 -20.16 -27.22 -17.08
N VAL A 422 -20.53 -27.19 -15.81
CA VAL A 422 -20.15 -28.21 -14.82
C VAL A 422 -21.42 -28.80 -14.20
N ASP A 423 -21.66 -30.08 -14.45
CA ASP A 423 -22.70 -30.81 -13.74
C ASP A 423 -22.24 -31.08 -12.31
N ASP A 424 -22.78 -30.30 -11.38
CA ASP A 424 -22.53 -30.37 -9.93
C ASP A 424 -23.86 -30.18 -9.19
N HIS A 425 -23.93 -30.48 -7.90
CA HIS A 425 -25.16 -30.36 -7.11
C HIS A 425 -25.03 -29.24 -6.07
N PRO A 426 -24.93 -27.96 -6.49
CA PRO A 426 -24.76 -26.87 -5.55
C PRO A 426 -26.01 -26.70 -4.68
N HIS A 427 -25.82 -26.66 -3.38
CA HIS A 427 -26.81 -26.22 -2.41
C HIS A 427 -27.24 -24.77 -2.70
N LEU A 428 -28.51 -24.48 -2.43
CA LEU A 428 -29.07 -23.13 -2.52
C LEU A 428 -28.45 -22.25 -1.43
N PHE A 429 -28.02 -21.05 -1.78
CA PHE A 429 -27.61 -20.05 -0.80
C PHE A 429 -28.79 -19.67 0.09
N ASP A 430 -28.53 -19.56 1.40
CA ASP A 430 -29.50 -19.05 2.38
C ASP A 430 -30.01 -17.65 1.95
N ASP A 431 -29.10 -16.77 1.53
CA ASP A 431 -29.43 -15.55 0.79
C ASP A 431 -28.74 -15.54 -0.59
N GLY A 432 -29.53 -15.81 -1.63
CA GLY A 432 -29.06 -15.75 -3.02
C GLY A 432 -28.58 -14.38 -3.50
N ARG A 433 -28.73 -13.30 -2.72
CA ARG A 433 -28.15 -11.97 -3.01
C ARG A 433 -26.66 -11.90 -2.73
N VAL A 434 -26.14 -12.76 -1.85
CA VAL A 434 -24.72 -12.76 -1.45
C VAL A 434 -23.83 -13.18 -2.62
N ALA A 435 -22.67 -12.52 -2.70
CA ALA A 435 -21.59 -12.84 -3.62
C ALA A 435 -20.33 -13.16 -2.82
N TYR A 436 -19.64 -14.24 -3.17
CA TYR A 436 -18.33 -14.54 -2.61
C TYR A 436 -17.21 -14.08 -3.53
N LEU A 437 -16.14 -13.56 -2.92
CA LEU A 437 -14.91 -13.13 -3.57
C LEU A 437 -13.75 -13.92 -2.99
N SER A 438 -12.81 -14.35 -3.83
CA SER A 438 -11.53 -14.94 -3.42
C SER A 438 -10.44 -14.41 -4.33
N HIS A 439 -9.20 -14.34 -3.84
CA HIS A 439 -8.07 -13.92 -4.66
C HIS A 439 -6.74 -14.51 -4.18
N THR A 440 -5.86 -14.77 -5.13
CA THR A 440 -4.42 -15.00 -4.93
C THR A 440 -3.65 -13.75 -5.40
N ASP A 441 -2.37 -13.90 -5.72
CA ASP A 441 -1.59 -12.80 -6.30
C ASP A 441 -1.95 -12.55 -7.76
N ASP A 442 -2.26 -13.59 -8.51
CA ASP A 442 -2.50 -13.64 -9.95
C ASP A 442 -3.94 -14.01 -10.33
N GLU A 443 -4.72 -14.61 -9.45
CA GLU A 443 -6.10 -15.03 -9.73
C GLU A 443 -7.12 -14.30 -8.85
N ALA A 444 -8.31 -14.05 -9.39
CA ALA A 444 -9.47 -13.61 -8.65
C ALA A 444 -10.71 -14.42 -9.04
N LEU A 445 -11.53 -14.77 -8.05
CA LEU A 445 -12.71 -15.61 -8.23
C LEU A 445 -13.93 -14.93 -7.62
N VAL A 446 -15.03 -14.92 -8.37
CA VAL A 446 -16.36 -14.51 -7.90
C VAL A 446 -17.34 -15.68 -7.99
N VAL A 447 -18.01 -16.02 -6.89
CA VAL A 447 -19.06 -17.06 -6.85
C VAL A 447 -20.42 -16.41 -6.56
N LEU A 448 -21.38 -16.62 -7.46
CA LEU A 448 -22.73 -16.05 -7.41
C LEU A 448 -23.79 -17.14 -7.54
N GLN A 449 -24.98 -16.90 -6.98
CA GLN A 449 -26.17 -17.66 -7.33
C GLN A 449 -26.97 -16.95 -8.44
N TRP A 450 -27.45 -17.72 -9.40
CA TRP A 450 -28.36 -17.23 -10.43
C TRP A 450 -29.66 -16.67 -9.81
N GLY A 451 -29.91 -15.37 -10.01
CA GLY A 451 -31.11 -14.68 -9.55
C GLY A 451 -31.95 -14.10 -10.68
N GLY A 452 -31.68 -14.51 -11.92
CA GLY A 452 -32.16 -13.85 -13.13
C GLY A 452 -31.18 -12.80 -13.65
N SER A 453 -31.30 -12.48 -14.94
CA SER A 453 -30.27 -11.75 -15.70
C SER A 453 -29.87 -10.41 -15.07
N LEU A 454 -30.84 -9.61 -14.59
CA LEU A 454 -30.54 -8.28 -14.05
C LEU A 454 -29.90 -8.36 -12.65
N ALA A 455 -30.44 -9.20 -11.77
CA ALA A 455 -29.91 -9.38 -10.42
C ALA A 455 -28.50 -9.96 -10.46
N THR A 456 -28.25 -10.96 -11.31
CA THR A 456 -26.91 -11.56 -11.48
C THR A 456 -25.90 -10.56 -12.04
N LEU A 457 -26.26 -9.70 -13.02
CA LEU A 457 -25.36 -8.61 -13.46
C LEU A 457 -25.05 -7.62 -12.33
N GLY A 458 -26.07 -7.21 -11.58
CA GLY A 458 -25.89 -6.28 -10.46
C GLY A 458 -24.94 -6.85 -9.41
N ARG A 459 -25.13 -8.12 -9.02
CA ARG A 459 -24.27 -8.82 -8.04
C ARG A 459 -22.84 -8.97 -8.53
N LEU A 460 -22.65 -9.30 -9.82
CA LEU A 460 -21.33 -9.38 -10.42
C LEU A 460 -20.62 -8.01 -10.40
N ALA A 461 -21.32 -6.95 -10.82
CA ALA A 461 -20.78 -5.59 -10.76
C ALA A 461 -20.44 -5.17 -9.32
N ASN A 462 -21.28 -5.54 -8.35
CA ASN A 462 -21.04 -5.29 -6.93
C ASN A 462 -19.79 -6.02 -6.43
N ALA A 463 -19.63 -7.30 -6.77
CA ALA A 463 -18.51 -8.11 -6.32
C ALA A 463 -17.17 -7.59 -6.88
N LEU A 464 -17.10 -7.38 -8.21
CA LEU A 464 -15.88 -6.95 -8.91
C LEU A 464 -15.38 -5.57 -8.49
N LEU A 465 -16.30 -4.70 -8.07
CA LEU A 465 -16.01 -3.32 -7.68
C LEU A 465 -16.37 -3.06 -6.21
N SER A 466 -16.46 -4.10 -5.38
CA SER A 466 -16.73 -3.97 -3.94
C SER A 466 -15.57 -3.24 -3.25
N GLU A 467 -15.80 -2.70 -2.04
CA GLU A 467 -14.70 -2.15 -1.23
C GLU A 467 -13.61 -3.20 -0.98
N LYS A 468 -14.00 -4.47 -0.83
CA LYS A 468 -13.09 -5.61 -0.75
C LYS A 468 -12.20 -5.74 -1.99
N ALA A 469 -12.81 -5.80 -3.17
CA ALA A 469 -12.07 -5.87 -4.43
C ALA A 469 -11.16 -4.66 -4.66
N LEU A 470 -11.69 -3.44 -4.46
CA LEU A 470 -10.93 -2.20 -4.69
C LEU A 470 -9.75 -2.05 -3.73
N SER A 471 -9.86 -2.57 -2.50
CA SER A 471 -8.80 -2.40 -1.49
C SER A 471 -7.79 -3.54 -1.40
N LYS A 472 -8.16 -4.76 -1.84
CA LYS A 472 -7.30 -5.94 -1.75
C LYS A 472 -6.82 -6.47 -3.09
N ILE A 473 -7.58 -6.24 -4.17
CA ILE A 473 -7.30 -6.78 -5.50
C ILE A 473 -6.88 -5.67 -6.45
N LEU A 474 -7.74 -4.68 -6.68
CA LEU A 474 -7.46 -3.51 -7.52
C LEU A 474 -6.80 -2.39 -6.70
N THR A 475 -5.66 -2.73 -6.08
CA THR A 475 -4.96 -1.84 -5.15
C THR A 475 -4.26 -0.68 -5.86
N PRO A 476 -3.95 0.41 -5.15
CA PRO A 476 -3.12 1.48 -5.69
C PRO A 476 -1.73 1.03 -6.14
N SER A 477 -1.14 -0.02 -5.55
CA SER A 477 0.14 -0.56 -6.02
C SER A 477 0.04 -1.27 -7.37
N ARG A 478 -1.08 -1.96 -7.64
CA ARG A 478 -1.30 -2.64 -8.93
C ARG A 478 -1.75 -1.70 -10.03
N LEU A 479 -2.61 -0.73 -9.71
CA LEU A 479 -3.10 0.23 -10.71
C LEU A 479 -2.16 1.43 -10.87
N GLY A 480 -1.43 1.85 -9.83
CA GLY A 480 -0.62 3.06 -9.85
C GLY A 480 -1.40 4.30 -9.42
N HIS A 481 -0.70 5.37 -9.01
CA HIS A 481 -1.35 6.58 -8.49
C HIS A 481 -2.17 7.30 -9.56
N GLU A 482 -1.64 7.35 -10.78
CA GLU A 482 -2.28 7.94 -11.96
C GLU A 482 -2.64 6.88 -13.02
N PHE A 483 -2.88 5.64 -12.56
CA PHE A 483 -3.00 4.46 -13.41
C PHE A 483 -1.71 4.03 -14.13
N GLU A 484 -0.57 4.64 -13.79
CA GLU A 484 0.73 4.44 -14.46
C GLU A 484 1.32 3.03 -14.33
N ALA A 485 0.89 2.24 -13.35
CA ALA A 485 1.43 0.90 -13.10
C ALA A 485 0.72 -0.18 -13.94
N ILE A 486 -0.21 0.22 -14.81
CA ILE A 486 -0.91 -0.68 -15.71
C ILE A 486 -0.05 -0.93 -16.96
N ASP A 487 0.44 -2.18 -17.05
CA ASP A 487 1.17 -2.79 -18.18
C ASP A 487 2.61 -2.26 -18.41
N ASP A 488 3.60 -3.17 -18.34
CA ASP A 488 5.05 -2.91 -18.11
C ASP A 488 5.92 -2.99 -19.38
N GLY A 489 5.32 -2.84 -20.57
CA GLY A 489 6.03 -3.13 -21.84
C GLY A 489 5.82 -2.10 -22.95
N THR A 490 6.84 -1.29 -23.25
CA THR A 490 7.04 -0.60 -24.55
C THR A 490 5.77 -0.03 -25.20
N GLN A 491 5.02 0.82 -24.50
CA GLN A 491 3.74 1.28 -25.03
C GLN A 491 3.90 2.43 -26.05
N ALA A 492 3.22 2.27 -27.19
CA ALA A 492 3.14 3.29 -28.24
C ALA A 492 2.28 4.51 -27.86
N TYR A 493 1.53 4.44 -26.76
CA TYR A 493 0.58 5.46 -26.31
C TYR A 493 0.68 5.69 -24.79
N PRO A 494 0.36 6.90 -24.29
CA PRO A 494 0.22 7.15 -22.84
C PRO A 494 -0.86 6.27 -22.19
N VAL A 495 -0.65 5.90 -20.93
CA VAL A 495 -1.53 4.97 -20.17
C VAL A 495 -2.97 5.47 -20.04
N ASP A 496 -3.18 6.77 -19.84
CA ASP A 496 -4.53 7.35 -19.78
C ASP A 496 -5.28 7.13 -21.10
N ARG A 497 -4.57 7.27 -22.22
CA ARG A 497 -5.10 7.06 -23.55
C ARG A 497 -5.33 5.57 -23.82
N LEU A 498 -4.42 4.71 -23.37
CA LEU A 498 -4.56 3.25 -23.44
C LEU A 498 -5.85 2.80 -22.73
N LEU A 499 -6.06 3.22 -21.48
CA LEU A 499 -7.24 2.85 -20.68
C LEU A 499 -8.53 3.40 -21.28
N ARG A 500 -8.57 4.67 -21.68
CA ARG A 500 -9.81 5.29 -22.20
C ARG A 500 -10.17 4.84 -23.61
N ARG A 501 -9.16 4.65 -24.46
CA ARG A 501 -9.35 4.48 -25.92
C ARG A 501 -8.98 3.10 -26.44
N GLY A 502 -7.99 2.44 -25.83
CA GLY A 502 -7.65 1.03 -26.07
C GLY A 502 -8.60 0.12 -25.30
N HIS A 503 -8.35 -0.05 -24.00
CA HIS A 503 -9.16 -0.92 -23.12
C HIS A 503 -10.60 -0.43 -22.97
N GLN A 504 -10.85 0.84 -23.30
CA GLN A 504 -12.17 1.45 -23.31
C GLN A 504 -12.89 1.40 -21.95
N VAL A 505 -12.13 1.60 -20.88
CA VAL A 505 -12.63 1.78 -19.51
C VAL A 505 -13.55 3.01 -19.49
N GLY A 506 -14.85 2.78 -19.63
CA GLY A 506 -15.82 3.81 -20.00
C GLY A 506 -16.09 4.87 -18.92
N TRP A 507 -15.66 4.59 -17.69
CA TRP A 507 -15.90 5.42 -16.50
C TRP A 507 -14.65 6.15 -15.98
N TYR A 508 -13.52 6.04 -16.70
CA TYR A 508 -12.31 6.84 -16.47
C TYR A 508 -12.36 8.08 -17.39
N SER A 509 -12.65 9.27 -16.86
CA SER A 509 -12.79 10.51 -17.65
C SER A 509 -11.59 11.44 -17.50
N ASP A 510 -11.52 12.48 -18.32
CA ASP A 510 -10.44 13.48 -18.31
C ASP A 510 -10.29 14.22 -16.98
N ALA A 511 -11.31 14.20 -16.11
CA ALA A 511 -11.31 14.84 -14.80
C ALA A 511 -10.71 13.96 -13.70
N GLU A 512 -10.65 12.65 -13.88
CA GLU A 512 -10.09 11.72 -12.89
C GLU A 512 -8.69 11.32 -13.32
N THR A 513 -7.67 11.95 -12.74
CA THR A 513 -6.25 11.63 -12.98
C THR A 513 -5.62 10.85 -11.85
N THR A 514 -6.36 10.59 -10.76
CA THR A 514 -5.85 9.87 -9.59
C THR A 514 -6.69 8.65 -9.28
N TYR A 515 -6.05 7.61 -8.74
CA TYR A 515 -6.71 6.40 -8.26
C TYR A 515 -7.86 6.71 -7.30
N ARG A 516 -7.65 7.65 -6.36
CA ARG A 516 -8.66 8.03 -5.36
C ARG A 516 -9.91 8.63 -6.02
N ALA A 517 -9.73 9.58 -6.94
CA ALA A 517 -10.84 10.21 -7.64
C ALA A 517 -11.60 9.20 -8.51
N TRP A 518 -10.89 8.29 -9.17
CA TRP A 518 -11.51 7.19 -9.91
C TRP A 518 -12.25 6.21 -9.00
N ARG A 519 -11.66 5.80 -7.88
CA ARG A 519 -12.27 4.87 -6.91
C ARG A 519 -13.58 5.44 -6.35
N GLU A 520 -13.59 6.71 -5.98
CA GLU A 520 -14.81 7.40 -5.51
C GLU A 520 -15.90 7.42 -6.58
N ARG A 521 -15.53 7.75 -7.82
CA ARG A 521 -16.44 7.76 -8.97
C ARG A 521 -17.02 6.38 -9.27
N ILE A 522 -16.16 5.36 -9.38
CA ILE A 522 -16.61 4.01 -9.77
C ILE A 522 -17.52 3.41 -8.70
N THR A 523 -17.24 3.68 -7.42
CA THR A 523 -18.09 3.36 -6.26
C THR A 523 -19.44 4.07 -6.37
N THR A 524 -19.44 5.38 -6.62
CA THR A 524 -20.69 6.16 -6.80
C THR A 524 -21.54 5.62 -7.95
N VAL A 525 -20.90 5.27 -9.08
CA VAL A 525 -21.58 4.69 -10.24
C VAL A 525 -22.16 3.31 -9.88
N ARG A 526 -21.37 2.44 -9.26
CA ARG A 526 -21.79 1.12 -8.76
C ARG A 526 -23.04 1.26 -7.88
N ASP A 527 -22.99 2.07 -6.84
CA ASP A 527 -24.06 2.21 -5.85
C ASP A 527 -25.36 2.76 -6.47
N ARG A 528 -25.22 3.71 -7.40
CA ARG A 528 -26.36 4.22 -8.18
C ARG A 528 -26.99 3.13 -9.06
N LEU A 529 -26.18 2.30 -9.72
CA LEU A 529 -26.69 1.21 -10.55
C LEU A 529 -27.33 0.11 -9.69
N LEU A 530 -26.77 -0.20 -8.51
CA LEU A 530 -27.36 -1.16 -7.57
C LEU A 530 -28.71 -0.69 -7.02
N THR A 531 -28.84 0.61 -6.73
CA THR A 531 -30.13 1.21 -6.36
C THR A 531 -31.17 0.98 -7.46
N ARG A 532 -30.80 1.23 -8.73
CA ARG A 532 -31.68 0.97 -9.88
C ARG A 532 -31.98 -0.52 -10.08
N VAL A 533 -31.04 -1.42 -9.76
CA VAL A 533 -31.28 -2.88 -9.79
C VAL A 533 -32.39 -3.24 -8.80
N ALA A 534 -32.33 -2.72 -7.57
CA ALA A 534 -33.38 -2.96 -6.57
C ALA A 534 -34.76 -2.48 -7.04
N GLU A 535 -34.82 -1.31 -7.67
CA GLU A 535 -36.06 -0.73 -8.21
C GLU A 535 -36.62 -1.50 -9.42
N LEU A 536 -35.75 -1.94 -10.33
CA LEU A 536 -36.16 -2.41 -11.66
C LEU A 536 -36.21 -3.93 -11.81
N THR A 537 -35.70 -4.71 -10.84
CA THR A 537 -35.67 -6.19 -10.93
C THR A 537 -37.06 -6.80 -11.13
N HIS A 538 -38.07 -6.27 -10.47
CA HIS A 538 -39.47 -6.71 -10.60
C HIS A 538 -40.36 -5.74 -11.39
N SER A 539 -39.77 -4.68 -11.96
CA SER A 539 -40.49 -3.69 -12.77
C SER A 539 -40.82 -4.23 -14.16
N GLY A 540 -42.00 -3.85 -14.68
CA GLY A 540 -42.41 -4.07 -16.07
C GLY A 540 -41.88 -3.03 -17.06
N ASP A 541 -41.13 -2.02 -16.60
CA ASP A 541 -40.55 -0.99 -17.46
C ASP A 541 -39.36 -1.54 -18.26
N THR A 542 -39.65 -2.00 -19.48
CA THR A 542 -38.66 -2.62 -20.36
C THR A 542 -37.64 -1.62 -20.88
N ALA A 543 -37.98 -0.34 -21.03
CA ALA A 543 -37.07 0.69 -21.50
C ALA A 543 -36.04 1.02 -20.41
N ALA A 544 -36.49 1.29 -19.19
CA ALA A 544 -35.60 1.56 -18.05
C ALA A 544 -34.69 0.36 -17.74
N ARG A 545 -35.21 -0.87 -17.85
CA ARG A 545 -34.40 -2.10 -17.71
C ARG A 545 -33.36 -2.22 -18.82
N SER A 546 -33.72 -1.93 -20.07
CA SER A 546 -32.79 -1.97 -21.20
C SER A 546 -31.63 -0.99 -21.02
N ASP A 547 -31.90 0.21 -20.52
CA ASP A 547 -30.85 1.18 -20.22
C ASP A 547 -29.97 0.73 -19.05
N LEU A 548 -30.56 0.17 -17.99
CA LEU A 548 -29.78 -0.40 -16.88
C LEU A 548 -28.89 -1.57 -17.34
N PHE A 549 -29.36 -2.44 -18.24
CA PHE A 549 -28.52 -3.49 -18.84
C PHE A 549 -27.30 -2.91 -19.56
N LYS A 550 -27.48 -1.83 -20.34
CA LYS A 550 -26.35 -1.17 -21.04
C LYS A 550 -25.34 -0.60 -20.06
N ASP A 551 -25.81 0.02 -18.98
CA ASP A 551 -24.95 0.63 -17.97
C ASP A 551 -24.16 -0.45 -17.20
N LEU A 552 -24.82 -1.53 -16.76
CA LEU A 552 -24.18 -2.65 -16.07
C LEU A 552 -23.18 -3.38 -16.96
N HIS A 553 -23.50 -3.62 -18.23
CA HIS A 553 -22.55 -4.23 -19.18
C HIS A 553 -21.32 -3.34 -19.39
N GLY A 554 -21.49 -2.02 -19.47
CA GLY A 554 -20.38 -1.09 -19.55
C GLY A 554 -19.52 -1.07 -18.29
N LEU A 555 -20.14 -1.17 -17.12
CA LEU A 555 -19.45 -1.22 -15.83
C LEU A 555 -18.64 -2.51 -15.67
N ILE A 556 -19.24 -3.68 -15.94
CA ILE A 556 -18.56 -4.98 -15.85
C ILE A 556 -17.41 -5.04 -16.85
N ALA A 557 -17.61 -4.63 -18.11
CA ALA A 557 -16.53 -4.60 -19.09
C ALA A 557 -15.38 -3.65 -18.70
N SER A 558 -15.69 -2.55 -18.01
CA SER A 558 -14.64 -1.68 -17.47
C SER A 558 -13.88 -2.36 -16.32
N ALA A 559 -14.59 -3.09 -15.46
CA ALA A 559 -13.98 -3.81 -14.35
C ALA A 559 -13.08 -4.94 -14.85
N THR A 560 -13.57 -5.88 -15.66
CA THR A 560 -12.78 -7.03 -16.12
C THR A 560 -11.54 -6.61 -16.92
N GLN A 561 -11.64 -5.53 -17.71
CA GLN A 561 -10.49 -4.94 -18.39
C GLN A 561 -9.41 -4.45 -17.42
N LEU A 562 -9.79 -3.89 -16.27
CA LEU A 562 -8.82 -3.48 -15.25
C LEU A 562 -8.16 -4.68 -14.58
N TYR A 563 -8.91 -5.73 -14.25
CA TYR A 563 -8.33 -6.97 -13.72
C TYR A 563 -7.31 -7.56 -14.69
N HIS A 564 -7.69 -7.67 -15.96
CA HIS A 564 -6.78 -8.13 -17.01
C HIS A 564 -5.54 -7.23 -17.16
N ALA A 565 -5.71 -5.91 -17.14
CA ALA A 565 -4.61 -4.97 -17.34
C ALA A 565 -3.62 -4.95 -16.16
N VAL A 566 -4.02 -5.36 -14.96
CA VAL A 566 -3.11 -5.59 -13.82
C VAL A 566 -2.61 -7.04 -13.73
N GLY A 567 -2.84 -7.85 -14.77
CA GLY A 567 -2.38 -9.24 -14.85
C GLY A 567 -3.10 -10.20 -13.90
N ILE A 568 -4.38 -9.94 -13.60
CA ILE A 568 -5.20 -10.82 -12.77
C ILE A 568 -6.16 -11.62 -13.64
N ASP A 569 -6.04 -12.94 -13.56
CA ASP A 569 -6.93 -13.89 -14.19
C ASP A 569 -8.23 -13.99 -13.40
N LEU A 570 -9.31 -13.51 -14.00
CA LEU A 570 -10.60 -13.39 -13.33
C LEU A 570 -11.53 -14.53 -13.73
N THR A 571 -12.09 -15.23 -12.75
CA THR A 571 -13.09 -16.28 -12.94
C THR A 571 -14.41 -15.91 -12.27
N THR A 572 -15.52 -16.13 -12.98
CA THR A 572 -16.87 -16.05 -12.39
C THR A 572 -17.56 -17.41 -12.43
N THR A 573 -18.01 -17.90 -11.27
CA THR A 573 -18.84 -19.10 -11.14
C THR A 573 -20.28 -18.70 -10.82
N ILE A 574 -21.22 -19.09 -11.68
CA ILE A 574 -22.66 -18.91 -11.49
C ILE A 574 -23.27 -20.26 -11.12
N ARG A 575 -23.71 -20.37 -9.86
CA ARG A 575 -24.43 -21.53 -9.31
C ARG A 575 -25.91 -21.50 -9.71
N ILE A 576 -26.41 -22.63 -10.17
CA ILE A 576 -27.81 -22.88 -10.57
C ILE A 576 -28.29 -24.15 -9.86
N PRO A 577 -28.77 -24.06 -8.61
CA PRO A 577 -29.16 -25.23 -7.81
C PRO A 577 -30.32 -26.06 -8.38
N ASP A 578 -31.23 -25.43 -9.14
CA ASP A 578 -32.40 -26.10 -9.74
C ASP A 578 -32.41 -25.91 -11.27
N THR A 579 -31.55 -26.67 -11.95
CA THR A 579 -31.48 -26.70 -13.42
C THR A 579 -32.75 -27.27 -14.05
N ASP A 580 -33.48 -28.14 -13.35
CA ASP A 580 -34.72 -28.74 -13.84
C ASP A 580 -35.87 -27.72 -13.92
N ALA A 581 -36.02 -26.85 -12.91
CA ALA A 581 -36.98 -25.75 -12.96
C ALA A 581 -36.63 -24.77 -14.09
N LEU A 582 -35.34 -24.43 -14.23
CA LEU A 582 -34.84 -23.59 -15.31
C LEU A 582 -35.16 -24.20 -16.70
N ALA A 583 -34.89 -25.50 -16.89
CA ALA A 583 -35.09 -26.17 -18.16
C ALA A 583 -36.57 -26.27 -18.56
N ARG A 584 -37.47 -26.48 -17.59
CA ARG A 584 -38.93 -26.53 -17.81
C ARG A 584 -39.56 -25.16 -18.09
N ASN A 585 -38.94 -24.08 -17.63
CA ASN A 585 -39.45 -22.73 -17.84
C ASN A 585 -38.78 -22.07 -19.05
N THR A 586 -39.47 -22.09 -20.20
CA THR A 586 -38.97 -21.52 -21.46
C THR A 586 -38.48 -20.08 -21.32
N THR A 587 -39.18 -19.23 -20.56
CA THR A 587 -38.78 -17.83 -20.36
C THR A 587 -37.50 -17.72 -19.55
N GLN A 588 -37.37 -18.45 -18.44
CA GLN A 588 -36.16 -18.43 -17.63
C GLN A 588 -34.95 -19.01 -18.39
N ARG A 589 -35.16 -20.08 -19.15
CA ARG A 589 -34.15 -20.68 -20.03
C ARG A 589 -33.66 -19.69 -21.09
N GLN A 590 -34.59 -19.05 -21.82
CA GLN A 590 -34.26 -18.01 -22.79
C GLN A 590 -33.54 -16.82 -22.16
N ASN A 591 -33.92 -16.42 -20.94
CA ASN A 591 -33.27 -15.34 -20.21
C ASN A 591 -31.82 -15.68 -19.83
N LEU A 592 -31.52 -16.93 -19.47
CA LEU A 592 -30.15 -17.38 -19.21
C LEU A 592 -29.33 -17.38 -20.51
N CYS A 593 -29.85 -17.99 -21.58
CA CYS A 593 -29.16 -18.03 -22.87
C CYS A 593 -28.90 -16.61 -23.42
N ALA A 594 -29.87 -15.71 -23.31
CA ALA A 594 -29.72 -14.31 -23.69
C ALA A 594 -28.76 -13.54 -22.78
N PHE A 595 -28.74 -13.84 -21.47
CA PHE A 595 -27.77 -13.25 -20.56
C PHE A 595 -26.34 -13.63 -20.97
N LEU A 596 -26.07 -14.91 -21.20
CA LEU A 596 -24.73 -15.38 -21.57
C LEU A 596 -24.30 -14.79 -22.91
N SER A 597 -25.15 -14.88 -23.94
CA SER A 597 -24.80 -14.39 -25.28
C SER A 597 -24.59 -12.88 -25.33
N LYS A 598 -25.29 -12.11 -24.48
CA LYS A 598 -25.12 -10.65 -24.43
C LYS A 598 -24.00 -10.21 -23.49
N THR A 599 -23.58 -11.03 -22.54
CA THR A 599 -22.66 -10.59 -21.46
C THR A 599 -21.26 -11.12 -21.66
N ALA A 600 -21.08 -12.42 -21.91
CA ALA A 600 -19.77 -13.04 -21.98
C ALA A 600 -18.94 -12.50 -23.17
N PRO A 601 -19.47 -12.38 -24.41
CA PRO A 601 -18.69 -11.85 -25.52
C PRO A 601 -18.18 -10.43 -25.31
N LYS A 602 -18.88 -9.60 -24.51
CA LYS A 602 -18.42 -8.23 -24.22
C LYS A 602 -17.12 -8.18 -23.41
N GLN A 603 -16.71 -9.30 -22.82
CA GLN A 603 -15.49 -9.43 -22.04
C GLN A 603 -14.29 -9.87 -22.87
N SER A 604 -14.37 -9.89 -24.20
CA SER A 604 -13.27 -10.27 -25.10
C SER A 604 -12.20 -9.18 -25.27
N ILE A 605 -10.94 -9.57 -25.46
CA ILE A 605 -9.79 -8.67 -25.70
C ILE A 605 -8.94 -9.07 -26.92
N CYS A 606 -8.51 -8.05 -27.67
CA CYS A 606 -7.71 -8.13 -28.90
C CYS A 606 -6.53 -7.17 -28.75
N GLY A 607 -5.40 -7.67 -28.23
CA GLY A 607 -4.29 -6.81 -27.81
C GLY A 607 -4.74 -5.81 -26.74
N ILE A 608 -4.58 -4.52 -27.00
CA ILE A 608 -4.98 -3.45 -26.05
C ILE A 608 -6.46 -3.04 -26.16
N HIS A 609 -7.28 -3.75 -26.96
CA HIS A 609 -8.63 -3.31 -27.32
C HIS A 609 -9.73 -4.31 -26.92
N SER A 610 -10.95 -3.82 -26.69
CA SER A 610 -12.13 -4.69 -26.58
C SER A 610 -12.54 -5.28 -27.94
N CYS A 611 -12.35 -6.59 -28.16
CA CYS A 611 -12.70 -7.22 -29.46
C CYS A 611 -14.18 -7.05 -29.79
N TYR A 612 -15.07 -7.22 -28.82
CA TYR A 612 -16.50 -7.10 -29.07
C TYR A 612 -16.87 -5.74 -29.62
N ARG A 613 -16.24 -4.68 -29.09
CA ARG A 613 -16.44 -3.35 -29.65
C ARG A 613 -15.81 -3.25 -31.04
N MET A 614 -14.61 -3.78 -31.23
CA MET A 614 -13.94 -3.80 -32.54
C MET A 614 -14.81 -4.40 -33.63
N LEU A 615 -15.35 -5.58 -33.41
CA LEU A 615 -16.05 -6.34 -34.44
C LEU A 615 -17.56 -6.12 -34.51
N PHE A 616 -18.21 -5.77 -33.39
CA PHE A 616 -19.69 -5.79 -33.30
C PHE A 616 -20.32 -4.46 -32.84
N GLU A 617 -19.56 -3.44 -32.42
CA GLU A 617 -20.14 -2.15 -32.01
C GLU A 617 -20.26 -1.18 -33.19
N GLU A 618 -21.50 -0.86 -33.55
CA GLU A 618 -21.83 -0.04 -34.73
C GLU A 618 -21.99 1.46 -34.44
N ARG A 619 -22.07 1.87 -33.16
CA ARG A 619 -22.38 3.27 -32.83
C ARG A 619 -21.18 4.19 -33.14
N PRO A 620 -21.31 5.18 -34.04
CA PRO A 620 -20.18 6.02 -34.45
C PRO A 620 -19.53 6.79 -33.30
N SER A 621 -20.31 7.26 -32.33
CA SER A 621 -19.82 7.97 -31.14
C SER A 621 -18.98 7.10 -30.20
N LYS A 622 -19.09 5.77 -30.31
CA LYS A 622 -18.30 4.78 -29.57
C LYS A 622 -17.12 4.24 -30.37
N LEU A 623 -17.20 4.28 -31.71
CA LEU A 623 -16.14 3.92 -32.64
C LEU A 623 -15.05 5.00 -32.70
N CYS A 624 -15.43 6.28 -32.78
CA CYS A 624 -14.50 7.41 -32.91
C CYS A 624 -13.55 7.63 -31.73
N ARG A 625 -13.77 6.92 -30.61
CA ARG A 625 -12.95 7.02 -29.40
C ARG A 625 -11.84 5.97 -29.34
N ARG A 626 -11.73 5.07 -30.32
CA ARG A 626 -10.75 3.98 -30.35
C ARG A 626 -9.34 4.45 -30.64
N LEU A 627 -8.35 3.73 -30.15
CA LEU A 627 -7.00 3.80 -30.72
C LEU A 627 -6.99 3.12 -32.10
N PRO A 628 -6.02 3.45 -32.96
CA PRO A 628 -5.76 2.67 -34.17
C PRO A 628 -5.54 1.19 -33.85
N TYR A 629 -5.88 0.33 -34.81
CA TYR A 629 -5.73 -1.11 -34.73
C TYR A 629 -5.29 -1.65 -36.08
N GLU A 630 -4.38 -2.63 -36.07
CA GLU A 630 -4.01 -3.42 -37.24
C GLU A 630 -4.74 -4.76 -37.19
N THR A 631 -5.55 -5.02 -38.22
CA THR A 631 -6.30 -6.27 -38.36
C THR A 631 -5.35 -7.43 -38.61
N ASP A 632 -5.18 -8.29 -37.60
CA ASP A 632 -4.68 -9.64 -37.81
C ASP A 632 -5.88 -10.58 -37.99
N ASP A 633 -6.04 -11.12 -39.19
CA ASP A 633 -7.20 -11.93 -39.59
C ASP A 633 -7.25 -13.29 -38.84
N ASP A 634 -6.15 -13.70 -38.18
CA ASP A 634 -6.02 -14.95 -37.42
C ASP A 634 -6.00 -14.75 -35.88
N ALA A 635 -6.33 -13.54 -35.38
CA ALA A 635 -6.29 -13.26 -33.94
C ALA A 635 -7.32 -14.09 -33.15
N THR A 636 -6.84 -15.06 -32.35
CA THR A 636 -7.64 -15.76 -31.34
C THR A 636 -8.01 -14.79 -30.21
N MET A 637 -9.29 -14.75 -29.84
CA MET A 637 -9.80 -13.84 -28.80
C MET A 637 -9.79 -14.52 -27.44
N ASN A 638 -9.19 -13.85 -26.46
CA ASN A 638 -9.28 -14.26 -25.07
C ASN A 638 -10.38 -13.44 -24.36
N LEU A 639 -10.97 -14.03 -23.33
CA LEU A 639 -11.86 -13.36 -22.39
C LEU A 639 -11.02 -12.76 -21.26
N THR A 640 -11.34 -11.54 -20.89
CA THR A 640 -10.86 -10.87 -19.66
C THR A 640 -11.49 -11.45 -18.39
N MET A 641 -12.40 -12.43 -18.54
CA MET A 641 -13.00 -13.16 -17.43
C MET A 641 -13.52 -14.51 -17.93
N SER A 642 -13.09 -15.58 -17.26
CA SER A 642 -13.56 -16.95 -17.45
C SER A 642 -14.96 -17.15 -16.85
N TRP A 643 -15.83 -17.86 -17.58
CA TRP A 643 -17.23 -18.09 -17.17
C TRP A 643 -17.49 -19.55 -16.86
N VAL A 644 -17.96 -19.84 -15.65
CA VAL A 644 -18.32 -21.18 -15.20
C VAL A 644 -19.79 -21.19 -14.78
N LEU A 645 -20.57 -22.14 -15.29
CA LEU A 645 -21.92 -22.42 -14.81
C LEU A 645 -21.95 -23.79 -14.14
N SER A 646 -22.45 -23.83 -12.91
CA SER A 646 -22.52 -25.04 -12.09
C SER A 646 -23.96 -25.36 -11.72
N GLY A 647 -24.44 -26.57 -12.00
CA GLY A 647 -25.78 -27.03 -11.63
C GLY A 647 -26.06 -28.46 -12.06
N PRO A 648 -27.09 -29.16 -11.51
CA PRO A 648 -27.18 -30.63 -11.59
C PRO A 648 -27.23 -31.22 -13.01
N THR A 649 -27.82 -30.48 -13.94
CA THR A 649 -28.02 -30.89 -15.34
C THR A 649 -27.70 -29.74 -16.31
N ILE A 650 -26.76 -28.86 -15.96
CA ILE A 650 -26.51 -27.64 -16.71
C ILE A 650 -25.94 -27.91 -18.11
N THR A 651 -25.21 -29.02 -18.29
CA THR A 651 -24.67 -29.42 -19.61
C THR A 651 -25.77 -29.70 -20.63
N ALA A 652 -26.99 -30.01 -20.20
CA ALA A 652 -28.14 -30.19 -21.09
C ALA A 652 -28.52 -28.91 -21.85
N LEU A 653 -28.08 -27.73 -21.39
CA LEU A 653 -28.30 -26.44 -22.06
C LEU A 653 -27.22 -26.11 -23.11
N HIS A 654 -26.18 -26.95 -23.26
CA HIS A 654 -25.04 -26.71 -24.15
C HIS A 654 -25.47 -26.27 -25.55
N ASP A 655 -26.32 -27.04 -26.23
CA ASP A 655 -26.69 -26.78 -27.63
C ASP A 655 -27.47 -25.46 -27.78
N GLU A 656 -28.33 -25.13 -26.81
CA GLU A 656 -29.12 -23.90 -26.84
C GLU A 656 -28.25 -22.66 -26.57
N ILE A 657 -27.30 -22.78 -25.64
CA ILE A 657 -26.30 -21.75 -25.34
C ILE A 657 -25.42 -21.51 -26.56
N THR A 658 -24.83 -22.57 -27.12
CA THR A 658 -23.97 -22.52 -28.32
C THR A 658 -24.71 -21.93 -29.51
N THR A 659 -25.95 -22.35 -29.77
CA THR A 659 -26.77 -21.79 -30.86
C THR A 659 -27.06 -20.30 -30.65
N THR A 660 -27.31 -19.89 -29.40
CA THR A 660 -27.62 -18.49 -29.08
C THR A 660 -26.37 -17.60 -29.17
N LEU A 661 -25.21 -18.10 -28.74
CA LEU A 661 -23.91 -17.44 -28.91
C LEU A 661 -23.57 -17.30 -30.40
N ALA A 662 -23.66 -18.39 -31.17
CA ALA A 662 -23.40 -18.37 -32.61
C ALA A 662 -24.30 -17.36 -33.33
N ARG A 663 -25.59 -17.25 -32.96
CA ARG A 663 -26.50 -16.25 -33.54
C ARG A 663 -26.12 -14.81 -33.19
N GLU A 664 -25.61 -14.57 -31.98
CA GLU A 664 -25.16 -13.24 -31.57
C GLU A 664 -23.89 -12.84 -32.33
N LEU A 665 -22.93 -13.77 -32.45
CA LEU A 665 -21.63 -13.55 -33.09
C LEU A 665 -21.69 -13.62 -34.62
N ALA A 666 -22.66 -14.33 -35.20
CA ALA A 666 -22.91 -14.38 -36.65
C ALA A 666 -23.68 -13.15 -37.18
N ARG A 667 -23.68 -12.04 -36.44
CA ARG A 667 -24.07 -10.73 -36.97
C ARG A 667 -22.82 -9.94 -37.38
N PRO A 668 -22.10 -10.28 -38.48
CA PRO A 668 -21.07 -9.41 -38.99
C PRO A 668 -21.74 -8.29 -39.81
N THR A 669 -21.45 -7.05 -39.47
CA THR A 669 -21.69 -5.90 -40.35
C THR A 669 -20.33 -5.33 -40.69
N SER A 670 -19.96 -5.45 -41.97
CA SER A 670 -18.72 -4.98 -42.57
C SER A 670 -18.25 -3.64 -42.00
N ILE A 671 -17.07 -3.61 -41.39
CA ILE A 671 -16.31 -2.37 -41.29
C ILE A 671 -15.61 -2.22 -42.64
N ALA A 672 -16.23 -1.44 -43.52
CA ALA A 672 -15.53 -0.87 -44.65
C ALA A 672 -14.46 0.09 -44.12
N GLU A 673 -13.28 -0.01 -44.74
CA GLU A 673 -12.05 0.73 -44.53
C GLU A 673 -12.24 2.25 -44.35
N GLY A 674 -11.40 2.85 -43.50
CA GLY A 674 -10.95 4.25 -43.63
C GLY A 674 -11.71 5.32 -42.85
#